data_AF-A0A5C4T1J4-F1
#
_entry.id   AF-A0A5C4T1J4-F1
#
_cell.length_a   1.000
_cell.length_b   1.000
_cell.length_c   1.000
_cell.angle_alpha   90.00
_cell.angle_beta   90.00
_cell.angle_gamma   90.00
#
_symmetry.space_group_name_H-M   'P 1'
#
loop_
_entity.id
_entity.type
_entity.pdbx_description
1 polymer ?
#
loop_
_entity_poly.entity_id
_entity_poly.type
_entity_poly.pdbx_seq_one_letter_code
_entity_poly.pdbx_strand_id
1 'polypeptide(L)'
;MKEFRNRIFQAGCVLLFAFVVVMLASMTIADTREVYAAGNTYYVAPAGNDANPGTETAPWKTLKKAAATLQAGDTAIFEDGVYVSTQTRFTNNGAEHAPITIKARNKQKAKLLFSNLNTTSKIVLTNKQYISIFDFEITQEVSGTTSGDVFIDMSDCSHCIVSGNSIHGAGGKAVQALKGERIEVVGNEIYDFVNFGVVLANIDRPVIADNEIREVSAAILVPAGTRSAQISNNRIRAIDKLMRNGIILGGSYPPSVAYDTYGYQAYYAVAWNNTLVAEQPGLIDTAFAFIGSVDSAVYHNIVVDAKYGVSYSNGGGATTGWAPVPTSSTFANNIFSGCTGNAIHTVNPPIDSAHDYNLYYNCANAPVESNGIYGDPLLTDPYHDWYLREDSPAAGAGTALNVTGFYGETLDVDLDANGNVRTAPVHMGIYANTVPKVGEILFTEQFESGGGAWTVQTGTMGIVEETPGGNRVFTDPNASSSSGISRSYAGSMGWVSYRMDTRVKFVQSYNPSGWLSLYARYTDVNNYYLLEIRPEKGYIGLKKKVAGVVTPLEEKEWHPSIGEWTDVRLVINGTAIQVYLNGKLELAGSDGQLQNGGIAAALYQSDIQIDDISVAKIDAPAGAGEPDPGTVPGETYYVSPRGSDMNPGTEDKPWKTMAKAARLAQRGNTVIFEDGDYIEFSPAVFKQGGTADERIVFKARNKHKAVIQFRNLPSPKVILTGTPYITLQDFEMTQDQRGTNTSDIFIQVREGANHVHVIGNKIHNAFEEGVKGYLVSDYLVDGNLIYDMGHEGIDFVNVQSSTIRNNEIYDVGRVGLLAKGGSSDIEVYNNYVHNHNVNMAEGAIYMGGSTGHDSARDPSVNGYEAWNMVVYNNVVVAETRNGIPSINNGIGFVGSKDSAAYNNIVIGTRNGIFLYSPRSTLPQVGWDWDPDNLNPVFMNNIIMNTTDKAVIAAGTKQPVNLVHDYNLYYNNTSLPAGQELNGVYADPDFSDLAEGNWHLEAGSPAIGAGKAIPEFVLMDGQSIDISSDYDGNSRGNVWDMGIYKSGTH
;
A
#
# COMPACT_ATOMS: atom_id res chain seq x y z
N MET A 1 -51.45 -8.14 45.36
CA MET A 1 -51.23 -8.14 43.89
C MET A 1 -49.84 -7.62 43.47
N LYS A 2 -49.31 -6.52 44.04
CA LYS A 2 -47.93 -6.06 43.75
C LYS A 2 -46.85 -7.04 44.20
N GLU A 3 -47.01 -7.68 45.37
CA GLU A 3 -46.07 -8.71 45.86
C GLU A 3 -46.13 -10.03 45.07
N PHE A 4 -47.25 -10.34 44.42
CA PHE A 4 -47.38 -11.53 43.58
C PHE A 4 -46.70 -11.34 42.21
N ARG A 5 -46.67 -10.11 41.67
CA ARG A 5 -45.91 -9.76 40.45
C ARG A 5 -44.40 -9.79 40.66
N ASN A 6 -43.89 -9.34 41.81
CA ASN A 6 -42.45 -9.33 42.07
C ASN A 6 -41.85 -10.74 42.29
N ARG A 7 -42.63 -11.67 42.85
CA ARG A 7 -42.18 -13.07 43.02
C ARG A 7 -42.13 -13.85 41.70
N ILE A 8 -43.00 -13.56 40.74
CA ILE A 8 -42.95 -14.17 39.40
C ILE A 8 -41.79 -13.60 38.58
N PHE A 9 -41.46 -12.32 38.73
CA PHE A 9 -40.33 -11.69 38.03
C PHE A 9 -38.97 -12.19 38.57
N GLN A 10 -38.82 -12.35 39.89
CA GLN A 10 -37.59 -12.92 40.48
C GLN A 10 -37.43 -14.41 40.18
N ALA A 11 -38.50 -15.20 40.14
CA ALA A 11 -38.43 -16.61 39.74
C ALA A 11 -38.06 -16.76 38.25
N GLY A 12 -38.56 -15.87 37.38
CA GLY A 12 -38.21 -15.83 35.95
C GLY A 12 -36.74 -15.46 35.71
N CYS A 13 -36.20 -14.48 36.44
CA CYS A 13 -34.79 -14.09 36.32
C CYS A 13 -33.83 -15.17 36.85
N VAL A 14 -34.17 -15.89 37.93
CA VAL A 14 -33.33 -16.97 38.46
C VAL A 14 -33.36 -18.21 37.55
N LEU A 15 -34.51 -18.53 36.93
CA LEU A 15 -34.60 -19.58 35.92
C LEU A 15 -33.87 -19.22 34.62
N LEU A 16 -33.92 -17.96 34.19
CA LEU A 16 -33.15 -17.48 33.02
C LEU A 16 -31.64 -17.49 33.29
N PHE A 17 -31.22 -17.11 34.51
CA PHE A 17 -29.80 -17.11 34.91
C PHE A 17 -29.26 -18.54 35.05
N ALA A 18 -30.05 -19.48 35.59
CA ALA A 18 -29.67 -20.90 35.65
C ALA A 18 -29.62 -21.55 34.26
N PHE A 19 -30.50 -21.16 33.32
CA PHE A 19 -30.47 -21.66 31.93
C PHE A 19 -29.26 -21.13 31.15
N VAL A 20 -28.86 -19.87 31.39
CA VAL A 20 -27.67 -19.25 30.78
C VAL A 20 -26.38 -19.82 31.39
N VAL A 21 -26.34 -20.10 32.69
CA VAL A 21 -25.18 -20.75 33.34
C VAL A 21 -25.02 -22.20 32.91
N VAL A 22 -26.10 -22.94 32.62
CA VAL A 22 -26.02 -24.29 32.05
C VAL A 22 -25.64 -24.27 30.56
N MET A 23 -26.06 -23.26 29.78
CA MET A 23 -25.58 -23.07 28.40
C MET A 23 -24.10 -22.68 28.33
N LEU A 24 -23.62 -21.83 29.25
CA LEU A 24 -22.20 -21.44 29.35
C LEU A 24 -21.33 -22.58 29.89
N ALA A 25 -21.84 -23.42 30.79
CA ALA A 25 -21.12 -24.60 31.29
C ALA A 25 -21.10 -25.80 30.31
N SER A 26 -21.89 -25.74 29.23
CA SER A 26 -21.93 -26.75 28.16
C SER A 26 -21.20 -26.33 26.87
N MET A 27 -20.73 -25.08 26.80
CA MET A 27 -19.84 -24.63 25.73
C MET A 27 -18.41 -25.03 26.06
N THR A 28 -18.07 -26.27 25.71
CA THR A 28 -16.68 -26.57 25.33
C THR A 28 -16.38 -25.70 24.11
N ILE A 29 -15.69 -24.57 24.30
CA ILE A 29 -14.93 -23.96 23.21
C ILE A 29 -13.78 -24.93 22.95
N ALA A 30 -14.04 -25.91 22.10
CA ALA A 30 -12.98 -26.52 21.34
C ALA A 30 -12.50 -25.41 20.39
N ASP A 31 -11.47 -24.68 20.79
CA ASP A 31 -10.68 -23.87 19.87
C ASP A 31 -9.88 -24.85 19.00
N THR A 32 -10.58 -25.53 18.09
CA THR A 32 -9.93 -26.21 16.98
C THR A 32 -9.58 -25.12 15.98
N ARG A 33 -8.48 -24.41 16.22
CA ARG A 33 -7.72 -23.89 15.10
C ARG A 33 -7.33 -25.12 14.27
N GLU A 34 -7.91 -25.29 13.09
CA GLU A 34 -7.38 -26.25 12.13
C GLU A 34 -5.96 -25.79 11.80
N VAL A 35 -4.97 -26.43 12.42
CA VAL A 35 -3.57 -26.27 12.06
C VAL A 35 -3.41 -26.98 10.72
N TYR A 36 -3.54 -26.24 9.62
CA TYR A 36 -3.15 -26.74 8.31
C TYR A 36 -1.63 -26.94 8.32
N ALA A 37 -1.16 -28.15 8.03
CA ALA A 37 0.26 -28.39 7.82
C ALA A 37 0.75 -27.53 6.64
N ALA A 38 1.95 -26.94 6.76
CA ALA A 38 2.57 -26.24 5.64
C ALA A 38 2.73 -27.22 4.45
N GLY A 39 2.17 -26.87 3.29
CA GLY A 39 2.25 -27.71 2.10
C GLY A 39 3.68 -27.80 1.55
N ASN A 40 3.95 -28.86 0.79
CA ASN A 40 5.27 -29.11 0.22
C ASN A 40 5.47 -28.34 -1.08
N THR A 41 6.72 -27.95 -1.35
CA THR A 41 7.12 -27.42 -2.65
C THR A 41 7.80 -28.50 -3.48
N TYR A 42 7.30 -28.71 -4.70
CA TYR A 42 7.83 -29.64 -5.68
C TYR A 42 8.34 -28.90 -6.91
N TYR A 43 9.30 -29.50 -7.60
CA TYR A 43 9.90 -28.96 -8.82
C TYR A 43 9.63 -29.88 -10.00
N VAL A 44 9.28 -29.27 -11.13
CA VAL A 44 9.05 -29.94 -12.41
C VAL A 44 9.97 -29.31 -13.45
N ALA A 45 10.72 -30.13 -14.16
CA ALA A 45 11.42 -29.73 -15.38
C ALA A 45 11.58 -30.62 -16.63
N PRO A 46 11.88 -30.06 -17.82
CA PRO A 46 11.81 -30.83 -19.07
C PRO A 46 12.76 -32.04 -19.10
N ALA A 47 13.92 -31.91 -18.42
CA ALA A 47 14.92 -32.95 -18.24
C ALA A 47 14.69 -33.84 -17.00
N GLY A 48 13.63 -33.59 -16.21
CA GLY A 48 13.29 -34.35 -15.01
C GLY A 48 12.81 -35.77 -15.29
N ASN A 49 12.40 -36.47 -14.23
CA ASN A 49 11.84 -37.83 -14.30
C ASN A 49 10.69 -37.99 -13.28
N ASP A 50 9.54 -38.49 -13.71
CA ASP A 50 8.36 -38.66 -12.84
C ASP A 50 8.53 -39.74 -11.74
N ALA A 51 9.61 -40.53 -11.82
CA ALA A 51 10.05 -41.42 -10.74
C ALA A 51 10.83 -40.70 -9.62
N ASN A 52 11.24 -39.45 -9.84
CA ASN A 52 11.96 -38.66 -8.85
C ASN A 52 11.05 -38.22 -7.69
N PRO A 53 11.62 -37.81 -6.54
CA PRO A 53 10.84 -37.28 -5.42
C PRO A 53 10.21 -35.90 -5.69
N GLY A 54 10.62 -35.19 -6.75
CA GLY A 54 10.13 -33.84 -7.06
C GLY A 54 10.85 -32.74 -6.28
N THR A 55 12.10 -32.99 -5.86
CA THR A 55 12.96 -31.97 -5.24
C THR A 55 13.65 -31.14 -6.33
N GLU A 56 14.24 -29.99 -5.99
CA GLU A 56 14.89 -29.12 -6.96
C GLU A 56 16.04 -29.83 -7.72
N THR A 57 16.81 -30.66 -7.04
CA THR A 57 17.92 -31.42 -7.66
C THR A 57 17.47 -32.72 -8.35
N ALA A 58 16.25 -33.18 -8.06
CA ALA A 58 15.62 -34.33 -8.70
C ALA A 58 14.14 -34.02 -9.00
N PRO A 59 13.87 -33.18 -10.02
CA PRO A 59 12.53 -32.71 -10.32
C PRO A 59 11.71 -33.77 -11.05
N TRP A 60 10.39 -33.67 -10.95
CA TRP A 60 9.46 -34.40 -11.83
C TRP A 60 9.59 -33.93 -13.27
N LYS A 61 9.02 -34.69 -14.21
CA LYS A 61 9.07 -34.36 -15.64
C LYS A 61 7.77 -33.74 -16.14
N THR A 62 6.62 -34.18 -15.66
CA THR A 62 5.34 -33.90 -16.32
C THR A 62 4.33 -33.18 -15.45
N LEU A 63 3.49 -32.36 -16.11
CA LEU A 63 2.29 -31.78 -15.52
C LEU A 63 1.35 -32.85 -14.95
N LYS A 64 1.22 -33.98 -15.64
CA LYS A 64 0.39 -35.11 -15.20
C LYS A 64 0.86 -35.68 -13.86
N LYS A 65 2.17 -35.77 -13.62
CA LYS A 65 2.71 -36.23 -12.34
C LYS A 65 2.36 -35.26 -11.21
N ALA A 66 2.52 -33.96 -11.43
CA ALA A 66 2.16 -32.93 -10.46
C ALA A 66 0.66 -33.00 -10.11
N ALA A 67 -0.22 -32.92 -11.12
CA ALA A 67 -1.68 -32.94 -10.93
C ALA A 67 -2.21 -34.21 -10.23
N ALA A 68 -1.51 -35.34 -10.38
CA ALA A 68 -1.86 -36.59 -9.73
C ALA A 68 -1.36 -36.70 -8.27
N THR A 69 -0.35 -35.92 -7.89
CA THR A 69 0.37 -36.09 -6.61
C THR A 69 0.00 -35.03 -5.58
N LEU A 70 -0.11 -33.76 -6.00
CA LEU A 70 -0.28 -32.60 -5.11
C LEU A 70 -1.49 -32.77 -4.17
N GLN A 71 -1.30 -32.41 -2.91
CA GLN A 71 -2.30 -32.32 -1.84
C GLN A 71 -2.59 -30.86 -1.50
N ALA A 72 -3.64 -30.61 -0.71
CA ALA A 72 -3.95 -29.28 -0.21
C ALA A 72 -2.73 -28.60 0.41
N GLY A 73 -2.44 -27.37 -0.04
CA GLY A 73 -1.30 -26.55 0.36
C GLY A 73 -0.04 -26.75 -0.50
N ASP A 74 0.07 -27.86 -1.23
CA ASP A 74 1.27 -28.14 -2.03
C ASP A 74 1.39 -27.18 -3.23
N THR A 75 2.63 -26.85 -3.57
CA THR A 75 3.00 -26.05 -4.74
C THR A 75 3.92 -26.84 -5.67
N ALA A 76 3.64 -26.86 -6.98
CA ALA A 76 4.61 -27.31 -7.99
C ALA A 76 5.12 -26.13 -8.84
N ILE A 77 6.45 -25.93 -8.81
CA ILE A 77 7.17 -24.93 -9.60
C ILE A 77 7.71 -25.60 -10.87
N PHE A 78 7.35 -25.05 -12.03
CA PHE A 78 7.82 -25.54 -13.34
C PHE A 78 8.98 -24.69 -13.84
N GLU A 79 10.12 -25.33 -14.06
CA GLU A 79 11.29 -24.72 -14.71
C GLU A 79 10.99 -24.32 -16.15
N ASP A 80 11.79 -23.41 -16.69
CA ASP A 80 11.68 -22.96 -18.08
C ASP A 80 11.83 -24.12 -19.07
N GLY A 81 11.10 -24.01 -20.17
CA GLY A 81 11.17 -24.95 -21.29
C GLY A 81 9.82 -25.56 -21.67
N VAL A 82 9.87 -26.54 -22.58
CA VAL A 82 8.68 -27.09 -23.22
C VAL A 82 8.27 -28.42 -22.59
N TYR A 83 7.03 -28.49 -22.14
CA TYR A 83 6.39 -29.66 -21.56
C TYR A 83 5.34 -30.20 -22.52
N VAL A 84 5.74 -31.20 -23.32
CA VAL A 84 4.79 -31.94 -24.16
C VAL A 84 3.80 -32.66 -23.27
N SER A 85 2.56 -32.19 -23.29
CA SER A 85 1.54 -32.54 -22.33
C SER A 85 0.38 -33.30 -22.99
N THR A 86 -0.19 -34.22 -22.23
CA THR A 86 -1.44 -34.89 -22.56
C THR A 86 -2.54 -34.37 -21.65
N GLN A 87 -3.79 -34.76 -21.92
CA GLN A 87 -4.93 -34.32 -21.10
C GLN A 87 -4.65 -34.64 -19.64
N THR A 88 -4.69 -33.61 -18.80
CA THR A 88 -4.34 -33.69 -17.40
C THR A 88 -5.56 -33.40 -16.54
N ARG A 89 -5.84 -34.31 -15.60
CA ARG A 89 -6.89 -34.16 -14.59
C ARG A 89 -6.24 -34.07 -13.22
N PHE A 90 -6.67 -33.11 -12.42
CA PHE A 90 -6.23 -33.04 -11.02
C PHE A 90 -6.94 -34.11 -10.19
N THR A 91 -6.20 -34.79 -9.32
CA THR A 91 -6.76 -35.84 -8.47
C THR A 91 -7.40 -35.26 -7.23
N ASN A 92 -6.71 -34.34 -6.54
CA ASN A 92 -7.07 -33.87 -5.21
C ASN A 92 -7.63 -32.44 -5.22
N ASN A 93 -8.22 -32.04 -4.09
CA ASN A 93 -8.70 -30.69 -3.83
C ASN A 93 -7.69 -29.93 -2.97
N GLY A 94 -7.67 -28.61 -3.11
CA GLY A 94 -7.12 -27.72 -2.08
C GLY A 94 -8.15 -27.42 -0.99
N ALA A 95 -7.80 -26.47 -0.12
CA ALA A 95 -8.66 -25.89 0.91
C ALA A 95 -8.50 -24.36 0.97
N GLU A 96 -9.41 -23.67 1.67
CA GLU A 96 -9.54 -22.20 1.74
C GLU A 96 -8.26 -21.46 2.14
N HIS A 97 -7.41 -22.11 2.93
CA HIS A 97 -6.10 -21.57 3.35
C HIS A 97 -4.93 -22.46 2.95
N ALA A 98 -5.18 -23.45 2.09
CA ALA A 98 -4.19 -24.40 1.59
C ALA A 98 -4.56 -24.81 0.15
N PRO A 99 -4.54 -23.88 -0.82
CA PRO A 99 -4.83 -24.21 -2.21
C PRO A 99 -3.73 -25.11 -2.79
N ILE A 100 -4.09 -25.95 -3.76
CA ILE A 100 -3.09 -26.59 -4.62
C ILE A 100 -2.63 -25.55 -5.64
N THR A 101 -1.32 -25.34 -5.76
CA THR A 101 -0.75 -24.36 -6.69
C THR A 101 0.15 -25.02 -7.72
N ILE A 102 -0.05 -24.70 -9.00
CA ILE A 102 0.97 -24.91 -10.04
C ILE A 102 1.37 -23.56 -10.62
N LYS A 103 2.67 -23.32 -10.76
CA LYS A 103 3.21 -22.07 -11.30
C LYS A 103 4.46 -22.28 -12.13
N ALA A 104 4.64 -21.47 -13.17
CA ALA A 104 5.95 -21.34 -13.80
C ALA A 104 6.94 -20.66 -12.84
N ARG A 105 8.23 -20.98 -12.95
CA ARG A 105 9.30 -20.28 -12.22
C ARG A 105 9.43 -18.85 -12.73
N ASN A 106 9.53 -18.69 -14.04
CA ASN A 106 9.53 -17.40 -14.73
C ASN A 106 8.28 -17.28 -15.60
N LYS A 107 7.63 -16.12 -15.56
CA LYS A 107 6.35 -15.90 -16.23
C LYS A 107 6.42 -16.24 -17.72
N GLN A 108 5.53 -17.12 -18.13
CA GLN A 108 5.32 -17.66 -19.49
C GLN A 108 6.51 -18.41 -20.08
N LYS A 109 7.57 -18.71 -19.32
CA LYS A 109 8.73 -19.47 -19.82
C LYS A 109 8.59 -20.99 -19.70
N ALA A 110 7.65 -21.47 -18.88
CA ALA A 110 7.21 -22.85 -18.88
C ALA A 110 6.06 -23.02 -19.88
N LYS A 111 6.35 -23.65 -21.03
CA LYS A 111 5.39 -23.86 -22.11
C LYS A 111 4.72 -25.23 -22.00
N LEU A 112 3.43 -25.24 -21.68
CA LEU A 112 2.58 -26.42 -21.73
C LEU A 112 2.08 -26.61 -23.18
N LEU A 113 2.73 -27.50 -23.92
CA LEU A 113 2.40 -27.79 -25.31
C LEU A 113 1.55 -29.07 -25.39
N PHE A 114 0.28 -28.94 -25.75
CA PHE A 114 -0.61 -30.09 -25.89
C PHE A 114 -0.63 -30.64 -27.32
N SER A 115 -0.55 -31.97 -27.44
CA SER A 115 -0.54 -32.66 -28.74
C SER A 115 -1.73 -33.62 -28.83
N ASN A 116 -2.39 -33.69 -29.99
CA ASN A 116 -3.51 -34.61 -30.28
C ASN A 116 -4.76 -34.46 -29.37
N LEU A 117 -5.08 -33.24 -28.89
CA LEU A 117 -6.24 -32.96 -28.02
C LEU A 117 -7.18 -31.88 -28.59
N ASN A 118 -7.31 -31.84 -29.91
CA ASN A 118 -8.01 -30.80 -30.68
C ASN A 118 -9.56 -30.82 -30.59
N THR A 119 -10.12 -31.69 -29.75
CA THR A 119 -11.57 -31.88 -29.53
C THR A 119 -11.96 -32.07 -28.07
N THR A 120 -11.00 -31.95 -27.13
CA THR A 120 -11.24 -32.18 -25.70
C THR A 120 -10.51 -31.16 -24.83
N SER A 121 -10.87 -31.12 -23.55
CA SER A 121 -10.29 -30.24 -22.54
C SER A 121 -8.83 -30.63 -22.21
N LYS A 122 -7.93 -29.68 -21.93
CA LYS A 122 -6.48 -29.99 -21.72
C LYS A 122 -6.19 -30.13 -20.24
N ILE A 123 -6.42 -29.08 -19.47
CA ILE A 123 -6.34 -29.08 -18.01
C ILE A 123 -7.76 -29.14 -17.47
N VAL A 124 -8.05 -30.19 -16.71
CA VAL A 124 -9.41 -30.52 -16.27
C VAL A 124 -9.48 -30.52 -14.75
N LEU A 125 -10.25 -29.58 -14.21
CA LEU A 125 -10.51 -29.38 -12.78
C LEU A 125 -11.95 -29.79 -12.42
N THR A 126 -12.46 -30.84 -13.06
CA THR A 126 -13.85 -31.27 -12.84
C THR A 126 -14.08 -31.78 -11.41
N ASN A 127 -15.13 -31.27 -10.74
CA ASN A 127 -15.41 -31.58 -9.32
C ASN A 127 -14.20 -31.28 -8.41
N LYS A 128 -13.64 -30.08 -8.54
CA LYS A 128 -12.47 -29.63 -7.76
C LYS A 128 -12.75 -28.38 -6.96
N GLN A 129 -11.81 -28.00 -6.10
CA GLN A 129 -11.88 -26.74 -5.38
C GLN A 129 -10.49 -26.28 -4.96
N TYR A 130 -10.30 -24.96 -4.84
CA TYR A 130 -9.07 -24.33 -4.34
C TYR A 130 -7.81 -24.78 -5.11
N ILE A 131 -7.85 -24.67 -6.44
CA ILE A 131 -6.72 -24.98 -7.33
C ILE A 131 -6.34 -23.71 -8.09
N SER A 132 -5.04 -23.39 -8.10
CA SER A 132 -4.49 -22.21 -8.76
C SER A 132 -3.51 -22.58 -9.87
N ILE A 133 -3.65 -21.94 -11.04
CA ILE A 133 -2.79 -22.11 -12.22
C ILE A 133 -2.18 -20.77 -12.60
N PHE A 134 -0.87 -20.64 -12.43
CA PHE A 134 -0.16 -19.38 -12.61
C PHE A 134 0.92 -19.41 -13.70
N ASP A 135 0.98 -18.32 -14.46
CA ASP A 135 2.18 -17.88 -15.19
C ASP A 135 2.68 -18.80 -16.32
N PHE A 136 1.87 -19.71 -16.87
CA PHE A 136 2.29 -20.59 -17.98
C PHE A 136 2.08 -19.97 -19.36
N GLU A 137 2.89 -20.36 -20.35
CA GLU A 137 2.43 -20.35 -21.75
C GLU A 137 1.69 -21.67 -22.01
N ILE A 138 0.45 -21.61 -22.49
CA ILE A 138 -0.39 -22.78 -22.72
C ILE A 138 -0.87 -22.76 -24.17
N THR A 139 -0.40 -23.72 -24.97
CA THR A 139 -0.76 -23.81 -26.40
C THR A 139 -0.86 -25.26 -26.86
N GLN A 140 -1.20 -25.48 -28.13
CA GLN A 140 -1.28 -26.79 -28.75
C GLN A 140 -0.62 -26.81 -30.13
N GLU A 141 -0.14 -27.98 -30.56
CA GLU A 141 0.55 -28.13 -31.85
C GLU A 141 -0.37 -27.88 -33.06
N VAL A 142 -1.64 -28.27 -32.92
CA VAL A 142 -2.63 -28.18 -33.99
C VAL A 142 -3.91 -27.60 -33.40
N SER A 143 -4.34 -26.46 -33.93
CA SER A 143 -5.60 -25.83 -33.51
C SER A 143 -6.78 -26.77 -33.75
N GLY A 144 -7.62 -26.93 -32.74
CA GLY A 144 -8.91 -27.59 -32.90
C GLY A 144 -9.86 -26.80 -33.77
N THR A 145 -11.00 -27.41 -34.06
CA THR A 145 -12.08 -26.79 -34.86
C THR A 145 -13.45 -26.95 -34.19
N THR A 146 -13.48 -27.48 -32.97
CA THR A 146 -14.72 -27.81 -32.26
C THR A 146 -14.85 -27.03 -30.95
N SER A 147 -16.08 -26.85 -30.47
CA SER A 147 -16.37 -26.19 -29.20
C SER A 147 -15.89 -26.96 -27.95
N GLY A 148 -15.52 -28.24 -28.11
CA GLY A 148 -14.94 -29.09 -27.07
C GLY A 148 -13.44 -28.93 -26.88
N ASP A 149 -12.80 -28.13 -27.75
CA ASP A 149 -11.37 -27.79 -27.70
C ASP A 149 -11.11 -26.73 -26.60
N VAL A 150 -11.08 -27.15 -25.33
CA VAL A 150 -10.98 -26.23 -24.17
C VAL A 150 -9.60 -26.32 -23.51
N PHE A 151 -8.94 -25.20 -23.25
CA PHE A 151 -7.63 -25.21 -22.59
C PHE A 151 -7.71 -25.52 -21.10
N ILE A 152 -8.50 -24.74 -20.36
CA ILE A 152 -8.73 -24.96 -18.93
C ILE A 152 -10.24 -25.13 -18.69
N ASP A 153 -10.62 -26.28 -18.15
CA ASP A 153 -12.01 -26.66 -17.89
C ASP A 153 -12.24 -26.89 -16.39
N MET A 154 -13.00 -25.97 -15.78
CA MET A 154 -13.30 -25.90 -14.35
C MET A 154 -14.78 -26.21 -14.07
N SER A 155 -15.32 -27.22 -14.76
CA SER A 155 -16.69 -27.70 -14.53
C SER A 155 -16.88 -28.27 -13.12
N ASP A 156 -17.88 -27.83 -12.37
CA ASP A 156 -18.08 -28.19 -10.97
C ASP A 156 -16.85 -27.84 -10.10
N CYS A 157 -16.10 -26.77 -10.42
CA CYS A 157 -15.08 -26.20 -9.53
C CYS A 157 -15.61 -25.02 -8.71
N SER A 158 -15.13 -24.88 -7.48
CA SER A 158 -15.28 -23.65 -6.67
C SER A 158 -13.93 -23.12 -6.18
N HIS A 159 -13.78 -21.79 -6.09
CA HIS A 159 -12.54 -21.15 -5.59
C HIS A 159 -11.27 -21.51 -6.41
N CYS A 160 -11.42 -21.77 -7.72
CA CYS A 160 -10.30 -22.00 -8.63
C CYS A 160 -9.81 -20.67 -9.23
N ILE A 161 -8.48 -20.53 -9.41
CA ILE A 161 -7.84 -19.32 -9.95
C ILE A 161 -7.01 -19.66 -11.19
N VAL A 162 -7.15 -18.88 -12.26
CA VAL A 162 -6.32 -18.89 -13.46
C VAL A 162 -5.73 -17.50 -13.66
N SER A 163 -4.42 -17.34 -13.45
CA SER A 163 -3.81 -16.00 -13.53
C SER A 163 -2.41 -15.94 -14.14
N GLY A 164 -2.09 -14.84 -14.81
CA GLY A 164 -0.75 -14.58 -15.37
C GLY A 164 -0.38 -15.42 -16.60
N ASN A 165 -1.28 -16.26 -17.10
CA ASN A 165 -0.99 -17.19 -18.19
C ASN A 165 -1.09 -16.51 -19.57
N SER A 166 -0.34 -17.02 -20.55
CA SER A 166 -0.52 -16.75 -21.98
C SER A 166 -1.15 -17.98 -22.64
N ILE A 167 -2.41 -17.89 -23.05
CA ILE A 167 -3.21 -19.01 -23.55
C ILE A 167 -3.58 -18.74 -25.02
N HIS A 168 -3.19 -19.62 -25.94
CA HIS A 168 -3.39 -19.37 -27.37
C HIS A 168 -3.43 -20.62 -28.26
N GLY A 169 -3.86 -20.43 -29.51
CA GLY A 169 -3.71 -21.40 -30.60
C GLY A 169 -4.82 -22.45 -30.68
N ALA A 170 -6.07 -22.11 -30.36
CA ALA A 170 -7.19 -23.07 -30.30
C ALA A 170 -8.41 -22.76 -31.15
N GLY A 171 -9.19 -23.80 -31.44
CA GLY A 171 -10.49 -23.65 -32.10
C GLY A 171 -11.66 -23.40 -31.16
N GLY A 172 -11.53 -23.79 -29.90
CA GLY A 172 -12.64 -23.79 -28.94
C GLY A 172 -12.57 -22.63 -27.96
N LYS A 173 -12.19 -22.92 -26.71
CA LYS A 173 -12.22 -21.96 -25.60
C LYS A 173 -10.89 -21.92 -24.85
N ALA A 174 -10.48 -20.73 -24.41
CA ALA A 174 -9.32 -20.62 -23.54
C ALA A 174 -9.65 -21.12 -22.13
N VAL A 175 -10.65 -20.52 -21.50
CA VAL A 175 -11.09 -20.88 -20.14
C VAL A 175 -12.59 -21.12 -20.12
N GLN A 176 -12.99 -22.25 -19.54
CA GLN A 176 -14.37 -22.60 -19.29
C GLN A 176 -14.56 -22.97 -17.81
N ALA A 177 -15.62 -22.48 -17.19
CA ALA A 177 -16.14 -23.02 -15.94
C ALA A 177 -17.66 -23.20 -16.06
N LEU A 178 -18.16 -24.29 -15.49
CA LEU A 178 -19.58 -24.64 -15.49
C LEU A 178 -19.97 -24.97 -14.04
N LYS A 179 -21.08 -24.46 -13.50
CA LYS A 179 -21.63 -24.87 -12.18
C LYS A 179 -20.63 -24.73 -11.01
N GLY A 180 -20.40 -23.52 -10.53
CA GLY A 180 -19.40 -23.29 -9.50
C GLY A 180 -19.60 -21.99 -8.74
N GLU A 181 -18.65 -21.66 -7.86
CA GLU A 181 -18.61 -20.35 -7.21
C GLU A 181 -17.18 -19.82 -7.11
N ARG A 182 -17.04 -18.48 -7.11
CA ARG A 182 -15.77 -17.78 -6.90
C ARG A 182 -14.65 -18.29 -7.81
N ILE A 183 -14.93 -18.33 -9.10
CA ILE A 183 -13.93 -18.61 -10.13
C ILE A 183 -13.26 -17.31 -10.53
N GLU A 184 -11.93 -17.28 -10.54
CA GLU A 184 -11.15 -16.10 -10.90
C GLU A 184 -10.31 -16.36 -12.16
N VAL A 185 -10.48 -15.49 -13.17
CA VAL A 185 -9.67 -15.46 -14.39
C VAL A 185 -9.04 -14.08 -14.48
N VAL A 186 -7.80 -13.94 -14.03
CA VAL A 186 -7.19 -12.62 -13.76
C VAL A 186 -5.83 -12.44 -14.42
N GLY A 187 -5.59 -11.35 -15.13
CA GLY A 187 -4.24 -11.01 -15.60
C GLY A 187 -3.67 -11.95 -16.67
N ASN A 188 -4.51 -12.61 -17.46
CA ASN A 188 -4.09 -13.52 -18.53
C ASN A 188 -4.05 -12.82 -19.89
N GLU A 189 -3.18 -13.31 -20.77
CA GLU A 189 -3.19 -13.01 -22.20
C GLU A 189 -3.91 -14.14 -22.95
N ILE A 190 -5.00 -13.83 -23.64
CA ILE A 190 -5.83 -14.82 -24.34
C ILE A 190 -5.98 -14.40 -25.80
N TYR A 191 -5.48 -15.22 -26.72
CA TYR A 191 -5.51 -14.85 -28.13
C TYR A 191 -5.50 -16.02 -29.11
N ASP A 192 -5.87 -15.72 -30.36
CA ASP A 192 -5.94 -16.68 -31.46
C ASP A 192 -6.90 -17.84 -31.17
N PHE A 193 -8.16 -17.50 -30.87
CA PHE A 193 -9.25 -18.47 -30.71
C PHE A 193 -10.34 -18.30 -31.76
N VAL A 194 -10.73 -19.40 -32.41
CA VAL A 194 -11.83 -19.34 -33.39
C VAL A 194 -13.18 -19.01 -32.73
N ASN A 195 -13.41 -19.43 -31.47
CA ASN A 195 -14.69 -19.25 -30.79
C ASN A 195 -14.65 -18.32 -29.56
N PHE A 196 -14.22 -18.79 -28.38
CA PHE A 196 -14.37 -18.02 -27.15
C PHE A 196 -13.04 -17.82 -26.40
N GLY A 197 -12.87 -16.65 -25.78
CA GLY A 197 -11.85 -16.46 -24.75
C GLY A 197 -12.28 -17.14 -23.45
N VAL A 198 -13.16 -16.48 -22.70
CA VAL A 198 -13.61 -16.90 -21.36
C VAL A 198 -15.11 -17.20 -21.36
N VAL A 199 -15.50 -18.36 -20.84
CA VAL A 199 -16.90 -18.77 -20.67
C VAL A 199 -17.15 -19.25 -19.23
N LEU A 200 -17.86 -18.46 -18.43
CA LEU A 200 -18.21 -18.81 -17.04
C LEU A 200 -19.73 -18.94 -16.91
N ALA A 201 -20.21 -20.17 -17.02
CA ALA A 201 -21.65 -20.47 -17.06
C ALA A 201 -22.15 -21.08 -15.75
N ASN A 202 -23.24 -20.54 -15.22
CA ASN A 202 -23.80 -20.93 -13.92
C ASN A 202 -22.74 -20.86 -12.81
N ILE A 203 -22.10 -19.69 -12.69
CA ILE A 203 -21.13 -19.42 -11.64
C ILE A 203 -21.68 -18.34 -10.69
N ASP A 204 -21.54 -18.54 -9.38
CA ASP A 204 -21.82 -17.50 -8.39
C ASP A 204 -20.55 -16.70 -8.08
N ARG A 205 -20.62 -15.37 -8.20
CA ARG A 205 -19.53 -14.43 -7.95
C ARG A 205 -18.22 -14.71 -8.73
N PRO A 206 -18.26 -14.94 -10.06
CA PRO A 206 -17.02 -15.03 -10.82
C PRO A 206 -16.33 -13.65 -10.95
N VAL A 207 -15.00 -13.66 -10.99
CA VAL A 207 -14.17 -12.48 -11.27
C VAL A 207 -13.41 -12.72 -12.58
N ILE A 208 -13.56 -11.81 -13.53
CA ILE A 208 -12.79 -11.78 -14.79
C ILE A 208 -12.14 -10.42 -14.86
N ALA A 209 -10.87 -10.33 -14.49
CA ALA A 209 -10.20 -9.05 -14.32
C ALA A 209 -8.83 -8.94 -15.00
N ASP A 210 -8.44 -7.75 -15.44
CA ASP A 210 -7.08 -7.45 -15.90
C ASP A 210 -6.56 -8.31 -17.06
N ASN A 211 -7.43 -8.98 -17.83
CA ASN A 211 -7.01 -9.83 -18.94
C ASN A 211 -6.83 -9.01 -20.22
N GLU A 212 -5.86 -9.41 -21.06
CA GLU A 212 -5.75 -8.95 -22.45
C GLU A 212 -6.30 -10.02 -23.38
N ILE A 213 -7.40 -9.70 -24.08
CA ILE A 213 -8.10 -10.64 -24.97
C ILE A 213 -8.14 -10.07 -26.38
N ARG A 214 -7.57 -10.79 -27.35
CA ARG A 214 -7.53 -10.36 -28.76
C ARG A 214 -7.69 -11.51 -29.73
N GLU A 215 -8.13 -11.24 -30.96
CA GLU A 215 -8.23 -12.25 -32.01
C GLU A 215 -9.07 -13.48 -31.61
N VAL A 216 -10.20 -13.20 -30.94
CA VAL A 216 -11.21 -14.20 -30.56
C VAL A 216 -12.58 -13.83 -31.12
N SER A 217 -13.43 -14.81 -31.42
CA SER A 217 -14.78 -14.48 -31.91
C SER A 217 -15.69 -13.91 -30.83
N ALA A 218 -15.56 -14.32 -29.58
CA ALA A 218 -16.27 -13.76 -28.43
C ALA A 218 -15.36 -13.72 -27.20
N ALA A 219 -15.10 -12.55 -26.64
CA ALA A 219 -14.08 -12.40 -25.60
C ALA A 219 -14.54 -12.97 -24.25
N ILE A 220 -15.68 -12.50 -23.73
CA ILE A 220 -16.20 -12.90 -22.42
C ILE A 220 -17.69 -13.24 -22.53
N LEU A 221 -18.08 -14.38 -21.96
CA LEU A 221 -19.46 -14.85 -21.91
C LEU A 221 -19.81 -15.36 -20.49
N VAL A 222 -20.83 -14.76 -19.88
CA VAL A 222 -21.37 -15.17 -18.56
C VAL A 222 -22.86 -15.58 -18.62
N PRO A 223 -23.18 -16.83 -19.02
CA PRO A 223 -24.55 -17.29 -19.26
C PRO A 223 -25.08 -18.23 -18.16
N ALA A 224 -26.24 -18.84 -18.43
CA ALA A 224 -26.80 -19.98 -17.70
C ALA A 224 -27.14 -19.71 -16.22
N GLY A 225 -27.51 -18.47 -15.90
CA GLY A 225 -27.90 -18.05 -14.56
C GLY A 225 -26.73 -17.67 -13.67
N THR A 226 -25.56 -17.35 -14.25
CA THR A 226 -24.43 -16.76 -13.53
C THR A 226 -24.87 -15.52 -12.76
N ARG A 227 -24.41 -15.39 -11.51
CA ARG A 227 -24.82 -14.32 -10.59
C ARG A 227 -23.64 -13.52 -10.09
N SER A 228 -23.81 -12.21 -9.92
CA SER A 228 -22.76 -11.32 -9.39
C SER A 228 -21.44 -11.43 -10.15
N ALA A 229 -21.48 -11.55 -11.48
CA ALA A 229 -20.26 -11.56 -12.27
C ALA A 229 -19.58 -10.19 -12.21
N GLN A 230 -18.29 -10.21 -11.88
CA GLN A 230 -17.45 -9.03 -11.78
C GLN A 230 -16.45 -9.03 -12.95
N ILE A 231 -16.68 -8.17 -13.94
CA ILE A 231 -15.91 -8.15 -15.19
C ILE A 231 -15.19 -6.80 -15.28
N SER A 232 -13.95 -6.70 -14.82
CA SER A 232 -13.29 -5.41 -14.63
C SER A 232 -11.92 -5.30 -15.29
N ASN A 233 -11.53 -4.09 -15.71
CA ASN A 233 -10.17 -3.79 -16.17
C ASN A 233 -9.65 -4.67 -17.33
N ASN A 234 -10.51 -5.33 -18.11
CA ASN A 234 -10.07 -6.14 -19.23
C ASN A 234 -9.80 -5.28 -20.46
N ARG A 235 -8.73 -5.60 -21.19
CA ARG A 235 -8.39 -5.00 -22.49
C ARG A 235 -8.80 -5.95 -23.61
N ILE A 236 -9.79 -5.57 -24.39
CA ILE A 236 -10.35 -6.39 -25.47
C ILE A 236 -10.08 -5.69 -26.80
N ARG A 237 -9.37 -6.36 -27.71
CA ARG A 237 -8.96 -5.80 -29.00
C ARG A 237 -9.36 -6.69 -30.18
N ALA A 238 -9.78 -6.07 -31.27
CA ALA A 238 -9.91 -6.73 -32.57
C ALA A 238 -9.03 -6.00 -33.59
N ILE A 239 -8.00 -6.69 -34.08
CA ILE A 239 -6.95 -6.12 -34.92
C ILE A 239 -7.24 -6.41 -36.40
N ASP A 240 -7.38 -7.68 -36.74
CA ASP A 240 -7.59 -8.14 -38.11
C ASP A 240 -8.67 -9.22 -38.27
N LYS A 241 -9.12 -9.87 -37.19
CA LYS A 241 -10.28 -10.77 -37.22
C LYS A 241 -11.52 -10.12 -36.61
N LEU A 242 -12.67 -10.47 -37.19
CA LEU A 242 -13.98 -10.07 -36.68
C LEU A 242 -14.24 -10.72 -35.31
N MET A 243 -14.36 -9.88 -34.28
CA MET A 243 -14.90 -10.24 -32.99
C MET A 243 -16.41 -9.99 -33.00
N ARG A 244 -17.21 -11.06 -32.93
CA ARG A 244 -18.68 -10.94 -32.91
C ARG A 244 -19.18 -10.26 -31.65
N ASN A 245 -18.57 -10.55 -30.49
CA ASN A 245 -18.96 -9.95 -29.22
C ASN A 245 -17.74 -9.69 -28.34
N GLY A 246 -17.67 -8.52 -27.72
CA GLY A 246 -16.74 -8.24 -26.62
C GLY A 246 -17.19 -8.96 -25.35
N ILE A 247 -18.10 -8.34 -24.62
CA ILE A 247 -18.61 -8.85 -23.33
C ILE A 247 -20.10 -9.16 -23.46
N ILE A 248 -20.47 -10.42 -23.18
CA ILE A 248 -21.85 -10.90 -23.18
C ILE A 248 -22.31 -11.13 -21.73
N LEU A 249 -23.28 -10.32 -21.30
CA LEU A 249 -23.99 -10.48 -20.03
C LEU A 249 -25.24 -11.34 -20.29
N GLY A 250 -25.18 -12.62 -19.93
CA GLY A 250 -26.18 -13.62 -20.29
C GLY A 250 -25.72 -14.47 -21.48
N GLY A 251 -26.63 -14.79 -22.41
CA GLY A 251 -26.32 -15.55 -23.63
C GLY A 251 -27.09 -16.86 -23.79
N SER A 252 -27.07 -17.46 -24.98
CA SER A 252 -27.72 -18.76 -25.21
C SER A 252 -26.76 -19.91 -24.88
N TYR A 253 -27.00 -20.60 -23.77
CA TYR A 253 -26.21 -21.76 -23.34
C TYR A 253 -27.12 -22.95 -23.01
N PRO A 254 -26.65 -24.21 -23.13
CA PRO A 254 -27.52 -25.39 -22.96
C PRO A 254 -28.23 -25.41 -21.60
N PRO A 255 -29.55 -25.69 -21.54
CA PRO A 255 -30.30 -25.73 -20.28
C PRO A 255 -29.77 -26.74 -19.26
N SER A 256 -29.07 -27.79 -19.70
CA SER A 256 -28.48 -28.83 -18.83
C SER A 256 -27.43 -28.31 -17.85
N VAL A 257 -26.92 -27.10 -18.07
CA VAL A 257 -25.96 -26.46 -17.18
C VAL A 257 -26.50 -25.23 -16.45
N ALA A 258 -27.74 -24.81 -16.70
CA ALA A 258 -28.33 -23.64 -16.08
C ALA A 258 -28.74 -23.88 -14.61
N TYR A 259 -28.64 -22.84 -13.77
CA TYR A 259 -29.13 -22.90 -12.38
C TYR A 259 -30.65 -23.02 -12.33
N ASP A 260 -31.32 -22.22 -13.16
CA ASP A 260 -32.75 -22.24 -13.39
C ASP A 260 -32.97 -22.48 -14.89
N THR A 261 -33.48 -23.66 -15.21
CA THR A 261 -33.79 -24.12 -16.57
C THR A 261 -34.67 -23.12 -17.35
N TYR A 262 -35.44 -22.27 -16.65
CA TYR A 262 -36.30 -21.26 -17.25
C TYR A 262 -36.10 -19.82 -16.71
N GLY A 263 -34.99 -19.54 -16.02
CA GLY A 263 -34.70 -18.24 -15.43
C GLY A 263 -34.14 -17.20 -16.42
N TYR A 264 -33.45 -16.17 -15.92
CA TYR A 264 -32.57 -15.33 -16.73
C TYR A 264 -31.20 -16.00 -16.93
N GLN A 265 -30.49 -15.58 -17.97
CA GLN A 265 -29.15 -16.07 -18.32
C GLN A 265 -28.05 -15.45 -17.47
N ALA A 266 -28.28 -14.27 -16.89
CA ALA A 266 -27.39 -13.63 -15.93
C ALA A 266 -28.19 -12.77 -14.95
N TYR A 267 -27.71 -12.67 -13.72
CA TYR A 267 -28.28 -11.87 -12.64
C TYR A 267 -27.20 -10.98 -12.05
N TYR A 268 -27.37 -9.66 -12.03
CA TYR A 268 -26.40 -8.74 -11.42
C TYR A 268 -24.98 -8.92 -11.97
N ALA A 269 -24.86 -9.21 -13.27
CA ALA A 269 -23.56 -9.25 -13.93
C ALA A 269 -23.15 -7.81 -14.27
N VAL A 270 -21.98 -7.39 -13.78
CA VAL A 270 -21.52 -6.00 -13.88
C VAL A 270 -20.15 -5.96 -14.53
N ALA A 271 -20.03 -5.16 -15.60
CA ALA A 271 -18.76 -4.91 -16.27
C ALA A 271 -18.30 -3.46 -16.09
N TRP A 272 -17.09 -3.23 -15.58
CA TRP A 272 -16.57 -1.87 -15.42
C TRP A 272 -15.10 -1.68 -15.75
N ASN A 273 -14.69 -0.46 -16.07
CA ASN A 273 -13.31 -0.11 -16.43
C ASN A 273 -12.71 -0.96 -17.59
N ASN A 274 -13.52 -1.61 -18.43
CA ASN A 274 -13.03 -2.38 -19.56
C ASN A 274 -12.80 -1.48 -20.78
N THR A 275 -11.82 -1.84 -21.59
CA THR A 275 -11.56 -1.21 -22.89
C THR A 275 -11.89 -2.19 -24.01
N LEU A 276 -12.69 -1.75 -24.97
CA LEU A 276 -13.09 -2.54 -26.13
C LEU A 276 -12.76 -1.73 -27.38
N VAL A 277 -11.67 -2.12 -28.06
CA VAL A 277 -11.10 -1.35 -29.16
C VAL A 277 -11.06 -2.17 -30.44
N ALA A 278 -11.74 -1.70 -31.47
CA ALA A 278 -11.60 -2.22 -32.82
C ALA A 278 -10.55 -1.37 -33.57
N GLU A 279 -9.37 -1.93 -33.88
CA GLU A 279 -8.31 -1.18 -34.59
C GLU A 279 -8.67 -0.89 -36.04
N GLN A 280 -9.61 -1.66 -36.60
CA GLN A 280 -10.32 -1.27 -37.79
C GLN A 280 -11.80 -1.07 -37.45
N PRO A 281 -12.41 0.05 -37.87
CA PRO A 281 -13.80 0.35 -37.55
C PRO A 281 -14.77 -0.78 -37.91
N GLY A 282 -15.49 -1.26 -36.90
CA GLY A 282 -16.50 -2.31 -37.00
C GLY A 282 -16.00 -3.74 -36.81
N LEU A 283 -14.70 -3.97 -36.53
CA LEU A 283 -14.19 -5.32 -36.26
C LEU A 283 -14.68 -5.93 -34.95
N ILE A 284 -15.11 -5.12 -33.99
CA ILE A 284 -15.98 -5.58 -32.91
C ILE A 284 -17.42 -5.34 -33.36
N ASP A 285 -18.18 -6.39 -33.68
CA ASP A 285 -19.57 -6.24 -34.14
C ASP A 285 -20.47 -5.72 -33.00
N THR A 286 -20.32 -6.26 -31.79
CA THR A 286 -21.00 -5.78 -30.58
C THR A 286 -20.03 -5.70 -29.41
N ALA A 287 -19.87 -4.52 -28.80
CA ALA A 287 -19.01 -4.34 -27.63
C ALA A 287 -19.63 -4.98 -26.38
N PHE A 288 -20.84 -4.56 -25.99
CA PHE A 288 -21.59 -5.15 -24.88
C PHE A 288 -22.91 -5.74 -25.34
N ALA A 289 -23.21 -6.97 -24.95
CA ALA A 289 -24.48 -7.63 -25.27
C ALA A 289 -25.23 -8.03 -23.99
N PHE A 290 -26.44 -7.53 -23.83
CA PHE A 290 -27.39 -7.98 -22.82
C PHE A 290 -28.31 -9.03 -23.44
N ILE A 291 -28.12 -10.29 -23.06
CA ILE A 291 -28.80 -11.42 -23.70
C ILE A 291 -29.57 -12.23 -22.66
N GLY A 292 -30.85 -11.88 -22.48
CA GLY A 292 -31.72 -12.47 -21.46
C GLY A 292 -31.23 -12.31 -20.02
N SER A 293 -30.65 -11.17 -19.68
CA SER A 293 -30.12 -10.83 -18.36
C SER A 293 -31.09 -9.99 -17.52
N VAL A 294 -30.94 -10.01 -16.20
CA VAL A 294 -31.68 -9.15 -15.25
C VAL A 294 -30.73 -8.41 -14.32
N ASP A 295 -31.07 -7.15 -13.99
CA ASP A 295 -30.33 -6.27 -13.07
C ASP A 295 -28.82 -6.18 -13.38
N SER A 296 -28.46 -6.37 -14.65
CA SER A 296 -27.06 -6.40 -15.12
C SER A 296 -26.65 -5.02 -15.63
N ALA A 297 -25.35 -4.72 -15.57
CA ALA A 297 -24.89 -3.35 -15.77
C ALA A 297 -23.53 -3.21 -16.47
N VAL A 298 -23.30 -2.07 -17.11
CA VAL A 298 -21.96 -1.67 -17.58
C VAL A 298 -21.61 -0.24 -17.15
N TYR A 299 -20.48 -0.05 -16.47
CA TYR A 299 -20.07 1.23 -15.88
C TYR A 299 -18.63 1.63 -16.22
N HIS A 300 -18.34 2.92 -16.41
CA HIS A 300 -16.95 3.38 -16.55
C HIS A 300 -16.14 2.69 -17.67
N ASN A 301 -16.78 2.15 -18.71
CA ASN A 301 -16.07 1.47 -19.80
C ASN A 301 -15.75 2.43 -20.96
N ILE A 302 -14.79 2.04 -21.80
CA ILE A 302 -14.46 2.76 -23.03
C ILE A 302 -14.59 1.81 -24.22
N VAL A 303 -15.41 2.21 -25.19
CA VAL A 303 -15.62 1.51 -26.46
C VAL A 303 -15.14 2.40 -27.59
N VAL A 304 -14.25 1.88 -28.41
CA VAL A 304 -13.71 2.57 -29.59
C VAL A 304 -13.99 1.72 -30.83
N ASP A 305 -14.66 2.33 -31.80
CA ASP A 305 -14.81 1.84 -33.16
C ASP A 305 -15.54 0.50 -33.32
N ALA A 306 -16.21 0.01 -32.27
CA ALA A 306 -17.13 -1.12 -32.39
C ALA A 306 -18.31 -0.75 -33.31
N LYS A 307 -18.89 -1.71 -34.02
CA LYS A 307 -20.08 -1.45 -34.84
C LYS A 307 -21.29 -1.13 -33.97
N TYR A 308 -21.54 -1.90 -32.91
CA TYR A 308 -22.57 -1.60 -31.93
C TYR A 308 -21.96 -1.44 -30.55
N GLY A 309 -22.29 -0.34 -29.85
CA GLY A 309 -21.85 -0.10 -28.48
C GLY A 309 -22.51 -1.09 -27.51
N VAL A 310 -23.83 -1.06 -27.45
CA VAL A 310 -24.66 -1.97 -26.67
C VAL A 310 -25.67 -2.67 -27.57
N SER A 311 -25.88 -3.97 -27.36
CA SER A 311 -26.90 -4.75 -28.06
C SER A 311 -27.85 -5.47 -27.10
N TYR A 312 -29.13 -5.48 -27.43
CA TYR A 312 -30.17 -6.24 -26.71
C TYR A 312 -30.72 -7.38 -27.57
N SER A 313 -30.79 -8.57 -26.97
CA SER A 313 -31.47 -9.72 -27.56
C SER A 313 -32.06 -10.64 -26.50
N ASN A 314 -33.04 -11.46 -26.91
CA ASN A 314 -33.57 -12.49 -26.02
C ASN A 314 -32.51 -13.58 -25.80
N GLY A 315 -32.42 -14.07 -24.56
CA GLY A 315 -31.64 -15.26 -24.25
C GLY A 315 -32.35 -16.54 -24.65
N GLY A 316 -31.75 -17.68 -24.27
CA GLY A 316 -32.31 -19.00 -24.58
C GLY A 316 -32.00 -19.47 -26.01
N GLY A 317 -32.04 -20.79 -26.22
CA GLY A 317 -31.85 -21.38 -27.53
C GLY A 317 -33.14 -21.38 -28.35
N ALA A 318 -33.06 -21.16 -29.66
CA ALA A 318 -34.22 -21.10 -30.57
C ALA A 318 -35.10 -22.37 -30.58
N THR A 319 -34.67 -23.48 -29.95
CA THR A 319 -35.31 -24.79 -30.01
C THR A 319 -36.17 -25.17 -28.80
N THR A 320 -36.17 -24.40 -27.69
CA THR A 320 -36.89 -24.77 -26.45
C THR A 320 -38.12 -23.92 -26.14
N GLY A 321 -38.41 -22.87 -26.94
CA GLY A 321 -39.53 -21.97 -26.70
C GLY A 321 -39.38 -21.03 -25.49
N TRP A 322 -38.26 -21.12 -24.77
CA TRP A 322 -37.89 -20.25 -23.66
C TRP A 322 -36.95 -19.15 -24.15
N ALA A 323 -37.35 -17.90 -23.96
CA ALA A 323 -36.65 -16.73 -24.49
C ALA A 323 -36.68 -15.56 -23.47
N PRO A 324 -35.86 -15.60 -22.40
CA PRO A 324 -35.83 -14.53 -21.41
C PRO A 324 -35.42 -13.23 -22.09
N VAL A 325 -36.21 -12.18 -21.87
CA VAL A 325 -36.00 -10.84 -22.43
C VAL A 325 -35.17 -10.03 -21.43
N PRO A 326 -34.15 -9.27 -21.82
CA PRO A 326 -33.40 -8.45 -20.86
C PRO A 326 -34.29 -7.48 -20.09
N THR A 327 -34.03 -7.28 -18.80
CA THR A 327 -34.76 -6.36 -17.92
C THR A 327 -33.81 -5.69 -16.91
N SER A 328 -34.16 -4.50 -16.44
CA SER A 328 -33.40 -3.67 -15.51
C SER A 328 -31.94 -3.46 -15.92
N SER A 329 -31.67 -3.39 -17.23
CA SER A 329 -30.31 -3.20 -17.71
C SER A 329 -29.86 -1.76 -17.48
N THR A 330 -28.69 -1.56 -16.88
CA THR A 330 -28.20 -0.23 -16.51
C THR A 330 -26.84 0.07 -17.11
N PHE A 331 -26.61 1.32 -17.54
CA PHE A 331 -25.24 1.75 -17.86
C PHE A 331 -25.03 3.25 -17.71
N ALA A 332 -23.91 3.61 -17.08
CA ALA A 332 -23.54 4.99 -16.75
C ALA A 332 -22.03 5.19 -16.75
N ASN A 333 -21.59 6.43 -16.94
CA ASN A 333 -20.19 6.83 -16.99
C ASN A 333 -19.37 6.15 -18.10
N ASN A 334 -19.99 5.60 -19.14
CA ASN A 334 -19.27 4.97 -20.25
C ASN A 334 -18.95 5.98 -21.36
N ILE A 335 -17.91 5.68 -22.14
CA ILE A 335 -17.54 6.41 -23.35
C ILE A 335 -17.72 5.46 -24.54
N PHE A 336 -18.60 5.83 -25.47
CA PHE A 336 -18.77 5.16 -26.76
C PHE A 336 -18.31 6.10 -27.87
N SER A 337 -17.22 5.76 -28.54
CA SER A 337 -16.60 6.59 -29.57
C SER A 337 -16.44 5.82 -30.88
N GLY A 338 -16.87 6.44 -31.99
CA GLY A 338 -16.62 5.94 -33.34
C GLY A 338 -17.48 4.76 -33.77
N CYS A 339 -18.68 4.58 -33.20
CA CYS A 339 -19.50 3.44 -33.56
C CYS A 339 -19.84 3.43 -35.07
N THR A 340 -19.45 2.39 -35.80
CA THR A 340 -19.75 2.31 -37.25
C THR A 340 -21.22 2.02 -37.54
N GLY A 341 -21.95 1.52 -36.55
CA GLY A 341 -23.40 1.40 -36.51
C GLY A 341 -24.00 2.20 -35.35
N ASN A 342 -24.93 1.58 -34.63
CA ASN A 342 -25.65 2.25 -33.55
C ASN A 342 -24.92 2.20 -32.21
N ALA A 343 -25.03 3.27 -31.42
CA ALA A 343 -24.69 3.24 -29.99
C ALA A 343 -25.49 2.15 -29.26
N ILE A 344 -26.79 2.08 -29.53
CA ILE A 344 -27.69 1.02 -29.05
C ILE A 344 -28.32 0.29 -30.24
N HIS A 345 -28.06 -1.00 -30.32
CA HIS A 345 -28.67 -1.92 -31.27
C HIS A 345 -29.68 -2.81 -30.57
N THR A 346 -30.84 -3.02 -31.19
CA THR A 346 -31.91 -3.80 -30.59
C THR A 346 -32.35 -4.88 -31.57
N VAL A 347 -31.98 -6.12 -31.29
CA VAL A 347 -32.52 -7.30 -32.00
C VAL A 347 -33.92 -7.59 -31.47
N ASN A 348 -34.05 -7.60 -30.14
CA ASN A 348 -35.33 -7.65 -29.42
C ASN A 348 -35.29 -6.60 -28.30
N PRO A 349 -36.34 -5.79 -28.13
CA PRO A 349 -36.34 -4.74 -27.10
C PRO A 349 -36.28 -5.35 -25.69
N PRO A 350 -35.49 -4.76 -24.77
CA PRO A 350 -35.58 -5.10 -23.36
C PRO A 350 -36.97 -4.71 -22.81
N ILE A 351 -37.35 -5.30 -21.68
CA ILE A 351 -38.54 -4.88 -20.93
C ILE A 351 -38.37 -3.43 -20.48
N ASP A 352 -37.19 -3.14 -19.93
CA ASP A 352 -36.75 -1.84 -19.45
C ASP A 352 -35.21 -1.76 -19.42
N SER A 353 -34.71 -0.53 -19.57
CA SER A 353 -33.30 -0.18 -19.48
C SER A 353 -33.16 1.26 -18.98
N ALA A 354 -32.13 1.53 -18.18
CA ALA A 354 -31.79 2.87 -17.73
C ALA A 354 -30.36 3.23 -18.15
N HIS A 355 -30.23 4.39 -18.77
CA HIS A 355 -28.95 4.90 -19.25
C HIS A 355 -28.90 6.41 -19.08
N ASP A 356 -27.89 6.89 -18.36
CA ASP A 356 -27.63 8.30 -18.12
C ASP A 356 -26.14 8.48 -17.77
N TYR A 357 -25.62 9.70 -17.93
CA TYR A 357 -24.21 10.02 -17.72
C TYR A 357 -23.24 9.23 -18.65
N ASN A 358 -23.62 8.98 -19.90
CA ASN A 358 -22.72 8.40 -20.90
C ASN A 358 -22.28 9.44 -21.93
N LEU A 359 -21.11 9.22 -22.54
CA LEU A 359 -20.64 9.99 -23.69
C LEU A 359 -20.79 9.18 -24.98
N TYR A 360 -21.36 9.81 -26.00
CA TYR A 360 -21.47 9.29 -27.36
C TYR A 360 -20.80 10.22 -28.36
N TYR A 361 -19.82 9.71 -29.08
CA TYR A 361 -19.15 10.43 -30.15
C TYR A 361 -19.13 9.60 -31.42
N ASN A 362 -19.62 10.18 -32.53
CA ASN A 362 -19.67 9.49 -33.83
C ASN A 362 -20.36 8.12 -33.79
N CYS A 363 -21.43 7.99 -33.00
CA CYS A 363 -22.27 6.79 -32.95
C CYS A 363 -23.68 7.11 -33.46
N ALA A 364 -24.23 6.29 -34.36
CA ALA A 364 -25.59 6.49 -34.83
C ALA A 364 -26.61 6.14 -33.73
N ASN A 365 -27.79 6.75 -33.77
CA ASN A 365 -28.89 6.44 -32.84
C ASN A 365 -28.48 6.44 -31.36
N ALA A 366 -27.61 7.38 -30.96
CA ALA A 366 -27.31 7.61 -29.55
C ALA A 366 -28.61 7.96 -28.79
N PRO A 367 -28.87 7.35 -27.63
CA PRO A 367 -30.04 7.68 -26.83
C PRO A 367 -29.96 9.13 -26.36
N VAL A 368 -31.10 9.78 -26.17
CA VAL A 368 -31.17 11.07 -25.47
C VAL A 368 -31.19 10.82 -23.98
N GLU A 369 -30.16 11.29 -23.28
CA GLU A 369 -29.99 11.18 -21.84
C GLU A 369 -30.05 12.58 -21.19
N SER A 370 -30.41 12.65 -19.91
CA SER A 370 -30.52 13.95 -19.23
C SER A 370 -29.16 14.58 -18.96
N ASN A 371 -28.17 13.73 -18.66
CA ASN A 371 -26.79 14.10 -18.36
C ASN A 371 -25.80 13.51 -19.40
N GLY A 372 -26.30 13.05 -20.55
CA GLY A 372 -25.46 12.50 -21.62
C GLY A 372 -24.67 13.57 -22.36
N ILE A 373 -23.49 13.19 -22.82
CA ILE A 373 -22.57 14.04 -23.60
C ILE A 373 -22.51 13.55 -25.04
N TYR A 374 -22.62 14.46 -26.00
CA TYR A 374 -22.60 14.16 -27.45
C TYR A 374 -21.47 14.91 -28.15
N GLY A 375 -20.23 14.58 -27.82
CA GLY A 375 -19.06 15.28 -28.30
C GLY A 375 -17.80 14.44 -28.14
N ASP A 376 -16.71 14.87 -28.76
CA ASP A 376 -15.43 14.16 -28.74
C ASP A 376 -14.99 13.91 -27.29
N PRO A 377 -14.68 12.67 -26.89
CA PRO A 377 -14.21 12.40 -25.54
C PRO A 377 -12.83 13.00 -25.27
N LEU A 378 -12.08 13.44 -26.30
CA LEU A 378 -10.72 13.95 -26.15
C LEU A 378 -9.82 12.97 -25.38
N LEU A 379 -9.93 11.69 -25.74
CA LEU A 379 -9.00 10.65 -25.30
C LEU A 379 -7.60 10.97 -25.81
N THR A 380 -6.60 10.61 -25.03
CA THR A 380 -5.22 10.97 -25.35
C THR A 380 -4.70 10.19 -26.56
N ASP A 381 -5.06 8.91 -26.67
CA ASP A 381 -5.04 8.08 -27.87
C ASP A 381 -6.18 7.06 -27.78
N PRO A 382 -7.20 7.11 -28.66
CA PRO A 382 -8.34 6.20 -28.58
C PRO A 382 -7.99 4.70 -28.74
N TYR A 383 -6.84 4.34 -29.31
CA TYR A 383 -6.46 2.93 -29.52
C TYR A 383 -5.51 2.39 -28.46
N HIS A 384 -4.71 3.28 -27.85
CA HIS A 384 -3.64 2.86 -26.96
C HIS A 384 -3.65 3.56 -25.61
N ASP A 385 -4.21 4.76 -25.44
CA ASP A 385 -4.20 5.50 -24.18
C ASP A 385 -5.49 6.30 -23.93
N TRP A 386 -6.31 5.75 -23.04
CA TRP A 386 -7.67 6.24 -22.82
C TRP A 386 -7.81 7.25 -21.69
N TYR A 387 -6.73 7.91 -21.26
CA TYR A 387 -6.87 9.06 -20.38
C TYR A 387 -7.65 10.17 -21.06
N LEU A 388 -8.62 10.73 -20.35
CA LEU A 388 -9.29 11.95 -20.75
C LEU A 388 -8.32 13.12 -20.60
N ARG A 389 -8.31 14.00 -21.59
CA ARG A 389 -7.74 15.34 -21.39
C ARG A 389 -8.58 16.13 -20.38
N GLU A 390 -7.95 17.05 -19.67
CA GLU A 390 -8.64 17.94 -18.71
C GLU A 390 -9.74 18.78 -19.36
N ASP A 391 -9.60 19.11 -20.65
CA ASP A 391 -10.59 19.85 -21.44
C ASP A 391 -11.65 18.96 -22.09
N SER A 392 -11.66 17.66 -21.77
CA SER A 392 -12.70 16.74 -22.21
C SER A 392 -14.07 17.11 -21.65
N PRO A 393 -15.14 17.06 -22.46
CA PRO A 393 -16.51 17.20 -21.95
C PRO A 393 -16.95 16.04 -21.06
N ALA A 394 -16.23 14.90 -21.07
CA ALA A 394 -16.43 13.79 -20.13
C ALA A 394 -15.72 13.99 -18.78
N ALA A 395 -14.83 14.98 -18.67
CA ALA A 395 -14.12 15.24 -17.44
C ALA A 395 -15.05 15.85 -16.38
N GLY A 396 -15.22 15.16 -15.26
CA GLY A 396 -16.08 15.59 -14.15
C GLY A 396 -17.58 15.54 -14.43
N ALA A 397 -18.00 14.99 -15.57
CA ALA A 397 -19.38 14.94 -16.03
C ALA A 397 -20.11 13.62 -15.67
N GLY A 398 -19.43 12.68 -15.01
CA GLY A 398 -20.00 11.42 -14.54
C GLY A 398 -20.72 11.56 -13.20
N THR A 399 -21.25 10.44 -12.72
CA THR A 399 -21.95 10.32 -11.44
C THR A 399 -21.25 9.33 -10.51
N ALA A 400 -21.38 9.50 -9.20
CA ALA A 400 -20.94 8.50 -8.23
C ALA A 400 -21.87 7.28 -8.29
N LEU A 401 -21.30 6.09 -8.23
CA LEU A 401 -22.04 4.83 -8.30
C LEU A 401 -21.84 4.04 -7.01
N ASN A 402 -22.92 3.43 -6.52
CA ASN A 402 -22.89 2.43 -5.46
C ASN A 402 -23.67 1.22 -5.95
N VAL A 403 -22.98 0.12 -6.22
CA VAL A 403 -23.52 -1.04 -6.91
C VAL A 403 -23.41 -2.26 -6.02
N THR A 404 -24.52 -2.98 -5.88
CA THR A 404 -24.57 -4.23 -5.11
C THR A 404 -24.80 -5.42 -6.03
N GLY A 405 -24.14 -6.55 -5.73
CA GLY A 405 -24.37 -7.83 -6.39
C GLY A 405 -25.67 -8.51 -5.94
N PHE A 406 -25.95 -9.66 -6.55
CA PHE A 406 -27.16 -10.46 -6.30
C PHE A 406 -27.34 -10.85 -4.83
N TYR A 407 -26.24 -10.98 -4.08
CA TYR A 407 -26.24 -11.39 -2.69
C TYR A 407 -26.06 -10.23 -1.71
N GLY A 408 -26.15 -8.98 -2.17
CA GLY A 408 -25.98 -7.77 -1.37
C GLY A 408 -24.53 -7.37 -1.09
N GLU A 409 -23.55 -8.04 -1.71
CA GLU A 409 -22.16 -7.63 -1.71
C GLU A 409 -21.98 -6.29 -2.44
N THR A 410 -21.09 -5.42 -1.98
CA THR A 410 -20.73 -4.20 -2.71
C THR A 410 -19.72 -4.54 -3.81
N LEU A 411 -19.87 -3.95 -4.98
CA LEU A 411 -18.93 -4.07 -6.10
C LEU A 411 -18.08 -2.80 -6.20
N ASP A 412 -16.77 -2.96 -6.39
CA ASP A 412 -15.77 -1.89 -6.38
C ASP A 412 -15.76 -1.05 -7.68
N VAL A 413 -16.93 -0.57 -8.09
CA VAL A 413 -17.11 0.29 -9.27
C VAL A 413 -16.62 1.72 -9.06
N ASP A 414 -16.36 2.10 -7.80
CA ASP A 414 -15.78 3.39 -7.41
C ASP A 414 -14.26 3.42 -7.55
N LEU A 415 -13.61 2.29 -7.82
CA LEU A 415 -12.20 2.23 -8.19
C LEU A 415 -12.03 2.42 -9.71
N ASP A 416 -11.00 3.15 -10.12
CA ASP A 416 -10.58 3.26 -11.51
C ASP A 416 -9.70 2.08 -11.96
N ALA A 417 -9.31 2.04 -13.23
CA ALA A 417 -8.52 0.95 -13.79
C ALA A 417 -7.11 0.80 -13.18
N ASN A 418 -6.62 1.79 -12.42
CA ASN A 418 -5.36 1.71 -11.69
C ASN A 418 -5.57 1.45 -10.18
N GLY A 419 -6.82 1.24 -9.73
CA GLY A 419 -7.17 1.06 -8.32
C GLY A 419 -7.33 2.36 -7.52
N ASN A 420 -7.40 3.52 -8.18
CA ASN A 420 -7.63 4.79 -7.49
C ASN A 420 -9.12 4.99 -7.19
N VAL A 421 -9.43 5.49 -6.00
CA VAL A 421 -10.81 5.86 -5.63
C VAL A 421 -11.28 7.07 -6.46
N ARG A 422 -12.44 6.94 -7.11
CA ARG A 422 -13.13 8.02 -7.82
C ARG A 422 -13.81 8.92 -6.80
N THR A 423 -13.38 10.18 -6.75
CA THR A 423 -14.01 11.21 -5.91
C THR A 423 -14.66 12.27 -6.80
N ALA A 424 -15.68 12.95 -6.30
CA ALA A 424 -16.35 13.99 -7.06
C ALA A 424 -15.38 15.17 -7.33
N PRO A 425 -15.33 15.72 -8.56
CA PRO A 425 -16.20 15.38 -9.69
C PRO A 425 -15.78 14.08 -10.39
N VAL A 426 -16.75 13.20 -10.70
CA VAL A 426 -16.48 11.88 -11.29
C VAL A 426 -16.26 12.01 -12.79
N HIS A 427 -15.18 11.47 -13.32
CA HIS A 427 -14.92 11.40 -14.76
C HIS A 427 -15.60 10.18 -15.38
N MET A 428 -16.13 10.31 -16.61
CA MET A 428 -16.56 9.15 -17.41
C MET A 428 -15.33 8.35 -17.91
N GLY A 429 -15.52 7.10 -18.29
CA GLY A 429 -14.46 6.20 -18.74
C GLY A 429 -13.67 5.56 -17.58
N ILE A 430 -12.53 4.95 -17.92
CA ILE A 430 -11.84 3.99 -17.06
C ILE A 430 -10.91 4.61 -15.99
N TYR A 431 -10.62 5.91 -16.04
CA TYR A 431 -9.66 6.57 -15.13
C TYR A 431 -10.34 7.60 -14.21
N ALA A 432 -9.83 7.74 -12.98
CA ALA A 432 -10.26 8.74 -12.00
C ALA A 432 -9.59 10.10 -12.21
N ASN A 433 -8.51 10.15 -12.98
CA ASN A 433 -7.74 11.36 -13.25
C ASN A 433 -7.79 11.71 -14.74
N THR A 434 -7.62 12.99 -15.03
CA THR A 434 -7.38 13.48 -16.40
C THR A 434 -5.89 13.72 -16.61
N VAL A 435 -5.47 13.78 -17.86
CA VAL A 435 -4.15 14.27 -18.25
C VAL A 435 -4.24 15.72 -18.72
N PRO A 436 -3.17 16.51 -18.55
CA PRO A 436 -3.13 17.88 -19.02
C PRO A 436 -3.41 17.99 -20.51
N LYS A 437 -3.96 19.12 -20.93
CA LYS A 437 -4.12 19.42 -22.34
C LYS A 437 -2.75 19.49 -23.03
N VAL A 438 -2.61 18.81 -24.16
CA VAL A 438 -1.42 18.91 -25.00
C VAL A 438 -1.57 20.14 -25.91
N GLY A 439 -0.60 21.05 -25.79
CA GLY A 439 -0.48 22.26 -26.58
C GLY A 439 0.43 22.08 -27.79
N GLU A 440 1.30 23.05 -28.03
CA GLU A 440 2.22 23.09 -29.18
C GLU A 440 3.19 21.90 -29.21
N ILE A 441 3.35 21.28 -30.38
CA ILE A 441 4.41 20.29 -30.64
C ILE A 441 5.76 21.02 -30.63
N LEU A 442 6.62 20.65 -29.68
CA LEU A 442 7.94 21.24 -29.48
C LEU A 442 9.01 20.57 -30.35
N PHE A 443 8.84 19.27 -30.64
CA PHE A 443 9.80 18.46 -31.39
C PHE A 443 9.14 17.20 -31.94
N THR A 444 9.53 16.79 -33.14
CA THR A 444 9.15 15.50 -33.72
C THR A 444 10.30 14.92 -34.52
N GLU A 445 10.45 13.61 -34.46
CA GLU A 445 11.35 12.86 -35.32
C GLU A 445 10.71 11.52 -35.67
N GLN A 446 10.57 11.25 -36.97
CA GLN A 446 10.05 10.00 -37.54
C GLN A 446 11.16 9.21 -38.23
N PHE A 447 12.40 9.73 -38.22
CA PHE A 447 13.61 9.16 -38.81
C PHE A 447 13.58 8.93 -40.34
N GLU A 448 12.45 9.22 -41.00
CA GLU A 448 12.26 9.12 -42.46
C GLU A 448 12.86 10.26 -43.29
N SER A 449 13.36 11.33 -42.68
CA SER A 449 13.96 12.44 -43.44
C SER A 449 15.44 12.68 -43.12
N GLY A 450 16.03 11.81 -42.29
CA GLY A 450 17.41 11.91 -41.80
C GLY A 450 17.52 12.67 -40.47
N GLY A 451 18.32 12.16 -39.53
CA GLY A 451 18.33 12.52 -38.11
C GLY A 451 19.15 13.75 -37.72
N GLY A 452 19.06 14.83 -38.49
CA GLY A 452 19.84 16.05 -38.25
C GLY A 452 19.55 16.76 -36.91
N ALA A 453 18.50 16.35 -36.19
CA ALA A 453 18.07 16.95 -34.93
C ALA A 453 18.65 16.28 -33.66
N TRP A 454 19.32 15.12 -33.80
CA TRP A 454 19.94 14.39 -32.69
C TRP A 454 21.45 14.59 -32.64
N THR A 455 21.98 14.90 -31.46
CA THR A 455 23.42 15.02 -31.22
C THR A 455 23.95 13.77 -30.54
N VAL A 456 24.90 13.08 -31.19
CA VAL A 456 25.59 11.93 -30.60
C VAL A 456 26.50 12.39 -29.47
N GLN A 457 26.29 11.85 -28.28
CA GLN A 457 27.15 12.09 -27.12
C GLN A 457 28.21 11.01 -26.96
N THR A 458 27.86 9.75 -27.19
CA THR A 458 28.77 8.59 -27.11
C THR A 458 28.24 7.44 -27.96
N GLY A 459 29.13 6.56 -28.41
CA GLY A 459 28.78 5.37 -29.18
C GLY A 459 28.30 5.68 -30.60
N THR A 460 27.46 4.81 -31.14
CA THR A 460 27.12 4.73 -32.56
C THR A 460 25.63 4.89 -32.88
N MET A 461 24.81 5.40 -31.94
CA MET A 461 23.38 5.67 -32.15
C MET A 461 23.15 6.36 -33.50
N GLY A 462 22.33 5.73 -34.34
CA GLY A 462 22.13 6.13 -35.72
C GLY A 462 20.82 5.59 -36.30
N ILE A 463 20.50 6.04 -37.50
CA ILE A 463 19.30 5.63 -38.22
C ILE A 463 19.65 4.45 -39.13
N VAL A 464 18.84 3.40 -39.07
CA VAL A 464 18.94 2.22 -39.94
C VAL A 464 17.58 1.90 -40.57
N GLU A 465 17.57 1.23 -41.70
CA GLU A 465 16.35 0.62 -42.23
C GLU A 465 16.04 -0.67 -41.45
N GLU A 466 14.83 -0.78 -40.91
CA GLU A 466 14.35 -2.00 -40.22
C GLU A 466 14.37 -3.20 -41.17
N THR A 467 14.00 -2.96 -42.43
CA THR A 467 14.12 -3.89 -43.55
C THR A 467 14.53 -3.13 -44.81
N PRO A 468 15.25 -3.75 -45.76
CA PRO A 468 15.70 -3.05 -46.97
C PRO A 468 14.55 -2.36 -47.72
N GLY A 469 14.61 -1.02 -47.81
CA GLY A 469 13.56 -0.18 -48.42
C GLY A 469 12.31 0.02 -47.58
N GLY A 470 12.34 -0.37 -46.30
CA GLY A 470 11.25 -0.23 -45.33
C GLY A 470 11.43 0.96 -44.39
N ASN A 471 10.72 0.92 -43.26
CA ASN A 471 10.74 1.94 -42.21
C ASN A 471 12.16 2.15 -41.64
N ARG A 472 12.50 3.37 -41.28
CA ARG A 472 13.77 3.73 -40.66
C ARG A 472 13.59 3.98 -39.18
N VAL A 473 14.51 3.44 -38.39
CA VAL A 473 14.45 3.45 -36.93
C VAL A 473 15.76 3.95 -36.35
N PHE A 474 15.70 4.48 -35.13
CA PHE A 474 16.86 4.95 -34.38
C PHE A 474 17.33 3.87 -33.40
N THR A 475 18.55 3.36 -33.60
CA THR A 475 19.13 2.25 -32.82
C THR A 475 20.66 2.37 -32.76
N ASP A 476 21.33 1.43 -32.10
CA ASP A 476 22.77 1.22 -32.22
C ASP A 476 23.06 0.15 -33.29
N PRO A 477 23.48 0.53 -34.51
CA PRO A 477 23.77 -0.41 -35.59
C PRO A 477 24.92 -1.38 -35.29
N ASN A 478 25.72 -1.11 -34.25
CA ASN A 478 26.85 -1.94 -33.85
C ASN A 478 26.64 -2.62 -32.48
N ALA A 479 25.39 -2.68 -32.01
CA ALA A 479 25.06 -3.38 -30.77
C ALA A 479 25.60 -4.81 -30.78
N SER A 480 26.33 -5.16 -29.73
CA SER A 480 26.96 -6.48 -29.56
C SER A 480 27.27 -6.72 -28.09
N SER A 481 27.65 -7.96 -27.73
CA SER A 481 27.97 -8.33 -26.34
C SER A 481 29.19 -7.60 -25.76
N SER A 482 29.99 -6.92 -26.61
CA SER A 482 31.14 -6.11 -26.22
C SER A 482 30.94 -4.60 -26.45
N SER A 483 29.79 -4.17 -26.97
CA SER A 483 29.48 -2.75 -27.19
C SER A 483 29.37 -1.97 -25.87
N GLY A 484 29.77 -0.70 -25.89
CA GLY A 484 29.62 0.23 -24.77
C GLY A 484 28.26 0.94 -24.79
N ILE A 485 28.12 2.00 -23.99
CA ILE A 485 26.90 2.84 -24.01
C ILE A 485 26.89 3.67 -25.29
N SER A 486 25.76 3.62 -25.99
CA SER A 486 25.43 4.42 -27.15
C SER A 486 24.35 5.42 -26.75
N ARG A 487 24.57 6.73 -26.88
CA ARG A 487 23.63 7.77 -26.44
C ARG A 487 23.65 8.99 -27.35
N SER A 488 22.45 9.47 -27.63
CA SER A 488 22.21 10.75 -28.31
C SER A 488 21.15 11.57 -27.56
N TYR A 489 21.19 12.89 -27.69
CA TYR A 489 20.23 13.82 -27.10
C TYR A 489 19.67 14.80 -28.14
N ALA A 490 18.49 15.35 -27.88
CA ALA A 490 17.80 16.27 -28.77
C ALA A 490 16.88 17.22 -27.97
N GLY A 491 16.38 18.26 -28.65
CA GLY A 491 15.44 19.22 -28.07
C GLY A 491 16.09 20.36 -27.27
N SER A 492 15.24 21.25 -26.76
CA SER A 492 15.69 22.42 -25.99
C SER A 492 15.89 22.06 -24.53
N MET A 493 17.03 22.48 -23.97
CA MET A 493 17.30 22.35 -22.53
C MET A 493 16.38 23.23 -21.66
N GLY A 494 15.61 24.14 -22.27
CA GLY A 494 14.65 24.99 -21.56
C GLY A 494 13.25 24.38 -21.41
N TRP A 495 12.99 23.17 -21.89
CA TRP A 495 11.66 22.56 -21.73
C TRP A 495 11.40 22.18 -20.27
N VAL A 496 10.27 22.65 -19.73
CA VAL A 496 9.90 22.49 -18.31
C VAL A 496 8.88 21.36 -18.16
N SER A 497 7.65 21.59 -18.63
CA SER A 497 6.57 20.61 -18.62
C SER A 497 6.23 20.22 -20.05
N TYR A 498 6.31 18.94 -20.33
CA TYR A 498 6.07 18.39 -21.64
C TYR A 498 5.70 16.92 -21.56
N ARG A 499 5.05 16.44 -22.59
CA ARG A 499 4.81 15.02 -22.84
C ARG A 499 5.75 14.56 -23.96
N MET A 500 6.38 13.40 -23.78
CA MET A 500 7.15 12.71 -24.80
C MET A 500 6.48 11.38 -25.14
N ASP A 501 6.18 11.17 -26.42
CA ASP A 501 5.69 9.92 -26.98
C ASP A 501 6.75 9.32 -27.89
N THR A 502 6.86 7.99 -27.90
CA THR A 502 7.72 7.24 -28.82
C THR A 502 7.26 5.79 -28.87
N ARG A 503 7.68 5.06 -29.91
CA ARG A 503 7.52 3.61 -29.98
C ARG A 503 8.88 2.95 -29.85
N VAL A 504 8.92 1.84 -29.11
CA VAL A 504 10.14 1.05 -28.94
C VAL A 504 9.90 -0.41 -29.28
N LYS A 505 10.84 -1.04 -29.97
CA LYS A 505 10.78 -2.47 -30.33
C LYS A 505 12.05 -3.15 -29.86
N PHE A 506 11.86 -4.13 -28.97
CA PHE A 506 12.95 -4.92 -28.41
C PHE A 506 13.25 -6.08 -29.37
N VAL A 507 14.39 -6.04 -30.08
CA VAL A 507 14.73 -7.05 -31.09
C VAL A 507 15.57 -8.16 -30.46
N GLN A 508 16.68 -7.78 -29.82
CA GLN A 508 17.62 -8.73 -29.24
C GLN A 508 18.44 -8.08 -28.13
N SER A 509 18.68 -8.81 -27.03
CA SER A 509 19.72 -8.46 -26.06
C SER A 509 20.95 -9.34 -26.26
N TYR A 510 22.13 -8.74 -26.29
CA TYR A 510 23.40 -9.47 -26.39
C TYR A 510 24.02 -9.74 -25.01
N ASN A 511 23.44 -9.17 -23.96
CA ASN A 511 23.83 -9.34 -22.57
C ASN A 511 22.59 -9.28 -21.65
N PRO A 512 22.48 -10.11 -20.59
CA PRO A 512 21.40 -10.01 -19.61
C PRO A 512 21.31 -8.64 -18.88
N SER A 513 22.41 -7.88 -18.87
CA SER A 513 22.48 -6.51 -18.36
C SER A 513 22.23 -5.44 -19.43
N GLY A 514 21.83 -5.83 -20.64
CA GLY A 514 21.49 -4.91 -21.72
C GLY A 514 20.21 -4.13 -21.43
N TRP A 515 20.13 -2.88 -21.90
CA TRP A 515 19.03 -1.97 -21.56
C TRP A 515 18.78 -0.87 -22.59
N LEU A 516 17.56 -0.33 -22.51
CA LEU A 516 17.14 0.97 -23.05
C LEU A 516 17.02 1.98 -21.92
N SER A 517 17.44 3.22 -22.16
CA SER A 517 17.08 4.38 -21.34
C SER A 517 16.50 5.50 -22.21
N LEU A 518 15.30 5.95 -21.86
CA LEU A 518 14.70 7.18 -22.38
C LEU A 518 14.79 8.26 -21.31
N TYR A 519 15.30 9.44 -21.67
CA TYR A 519 15.58 10.51 -20.72
C TYR A 519 14.63 11.69 -20.90
N ALA A 520 14.21 12.27 -19.77
CA ALA A 520 13.45 13.51 -19.69
C ALA A 520 14.16 14.51 -18.78
N ARG A 521 13.94 15.81 -19.00
CA ARG A 521 14.71 16.92 -18.44
C ARG A 521 16.22 16.65 -18.50
N TYR A 522 16.66 16.13 -19.64
CA TYR A 522 18.07 15.86 -19.88
C TYR A 522 18.81 17.18 -20.05
N THR A 523 19.82 17.43 -19.22
CA THR A 523 20.70 18.62 -19.34
C THR A 523 22.13 18.20 -19.65
N ASP A 524 22.64 17.20 -18.95
CA ASP A 524 23.95 16.60 -19.15
C ASP A 524 24.00 15.14 -18.64
N VAL A 525 25.17 14.50 -18.66
CA VAL A 525 25.37 13.10 -18.23
C VAL A 525 25.11 12.82 -16.74
N ASN A 526 24.95 13.86 -15.93
CA ASN A 526 24.80 13.81 -14.49
C ASN A 526 23.41 14.26 -14.02
N ASN A 527 22.58 14.81 -14.90
CA ASN A 527 21.34 15.50 -14.56
C ASN A 527 20.21 15.18 -15.56
N TYR A 528 19.36 14.22 -15.22
CA TYR A 528 18.19 13.79 -16.00
C TYR A 528 17.23 12.89 -15.21
N TYR A 529 15.97 12.86 -15.60
CA TYR A 529 15.10 11.71 -15.33
C TYR A 529 15.35 10.64 -16.37
N LEU A 530 15.22 9.37 -15.98
CA LEU A 530 15.31 8.25 -16.91
C LEU A 530 14.23 7.20 -16.65
N LEU A 531 13.66 6.70 -17.74
CA LEU A 531 13.01 5.41 -17.82
C LEU A 531 14.05 4.38 -18.24
N GLU A 532 14.38 3.44 -17.37
CA GLU A 532 15.27 2.31 -17.65
C GLU A 532 14.45 1.03 -17.87
N ILE A 533 14.66 0.36 -19.01
CA ILE A 533 14.06 -0.95 -19.32
C ILE A 533 15.17 -1.97 -19.54
N ARG A 534 15.10 -3.10 -18.82
CA ARG A 534 16.04 -4.23 -18.91
C ARG A 534 15.27 -5.49 -19.34
N PRO A 535 15.17 -5.79 -20.66
CA PRO A 535 14.30 -6.83 -21.18
C PRO A 535 14.56 -8.22 -20.59
N GLU A 536 15.82 -8.66 -20.58
CA GLU A 536 16.21 -10.00 -20.07
C GLU A 536 16.08 -10.13 -18.55
N LYS A 537 16.10 -9.01 -17.82
CA LYS A 537 15.89 -8.99 -16.37
C LYS A 537 14.41 -8.95 -16.00
N GLY A 538 13.52 -8.63 -16.94
CA GLY A 538 12.12 -8.39 -16.63
C GLY A 538 11.93 -7.17 -15.74
N TYR A 539 12.58 -6.05 -16.06
CA TYR A 539 12.64 -4.90 -15.17
C TYR A 539 12.33 -3.59 -15.90
N ILE A 540 11.58 -2.73 -15.23
CA ILE A 540 11.33 -1.33 -15.59
C ILE A 540 11.53 -0.43 -14.37
N GLY A 541 12.13 0.74 -14.56
CA GLY A 541 12.30 1.71 -13.47
C GLY A 541 12.32 3.15 -13.94
N LEU A 542 11.61 4.00 -13.20
CA LEU A 542 11.66 5.45 -13.31
C LEU A 542 12.64 5.93 -12.26
N LYS A 543 13.68 6.63 -12.69
CA LYS A 543 14.76 7.10 -11.81
C LYS A 543 15.06 8.56 -12.10
N LYS A 544 15.73 9.20 -11.17
CA LYS A 544 16.44 10.46 -11.39
C LYS A 544 17.93 10.25 -11.30
N LYS A 545 18.68 11.08 -12.01
CA LYS A 545 20.10 11.28 -11.80
C LYS A 545 20.34 12.75 -11.52
N VAL A 546 20.91 13.06 -10.36
CA VAL A 546 21.22 14.42 -9.94
C VAL A 546 22.67 14.47 -9.49
N ALA A 547 23.46 15.38 -10.06
CA ALA A 547 24.89 15.52 -9.77
C ALA A 547 25.67 14.18 -9.85
N GLY A 548 25.26 13.28 -10.75
CA GLY A 548 25.91 11.99 -10.94
C GLY A 548 25.29 10.82 -10.19
N VAL A 549 24.45 11.08 -9.17
CA VAL A 549 23.84 10.07 -8.30
C VAL A 549 22.50 9.63 -8.86
N VAL A 550 22.34 8.32 -9.08
CA VAL A 550 21.07 7.74 -9.55
C VAL A 550 20.22 7.34 -8.35
N THR A 551 18.96 7.80 -8.32
CA THR A 551 17.98 7.46 -7.29
C THR A 551 16.70 6.95 -7.95
N PRO A 552 16.19 5.77 -7.58
CA PRO A 552 14.91 5.30 -8.09
C PRO A 552 13.75 6.14 -7.53
N LEU A 553 12.77 6.42 -8.38
CA LEU A 553 11.48 7.01 -8.00
C LEU A 553 10.44 5.90 -7.88
N GLU A 554 10.40 4.99 -8.85
CA GLU A 554 9.60 3.77 -8.79
C GLU A 554 10.27 2.68 -9.64
N GLU A 555 10.17 1.43 -9.21
CA GLU A 555 10.75 0.27 -9.90
C GLU A 555 9.80 -0.92 -9.75
N LYS A 556 9.66 -1.72 -10.81
CA LYS A 556 8.90 -2.97 -10.75
C LYS A 556 9.34 -4.00 -11.76
N GLU A 557 8.83 -5.22 -11.60
CA GLU A 557 8.97 -6.28 -12.59
C GLU A 557 8.09 -5.97 -13.81
N TRP A 558 8.69 -6.00 -15.00
CA TRP A 558 7.97 -5.83 -16.26
C TRP A 558 8.75 -6.45 -17.42
N HIS A 559 8.08 -7.28 -18.22
CA HIS A 559 8.68 -8.00 -19.32
C HIS A 559 8.14 -7.48 -20.66
N PRO A 560 8.97 -6.90 -21.54
CA PRO A 560 8.52 -6.51 -22.88
C PRO A 560 8.28 -7.73 -23.77
N SER A 561 7.30 -7.63 -24.66
CA SER A 561 7.18 -8.53 -25.82
C SER A 561 8.36 -8.31 -26.77
N ILE A 562 9.09 -9.39 -27.09
CA ILE A 562 10.21 -9.34 -28.04
C ILE A 562 9.67 -9.35 -29.47
N GLY A 563 10.16 -8.44 -30.30
CA GLY A 563 9.76 -8.31 -31.70
C GLY A 563 8.45 -7.54 -31.92
N GLU A 564 7.81 -7.05 -30.86
CA GLU A 564 6.61 -6.21 -30.93
C GLU A 564 6.94 -4.77 -30.56
N TRP A 565 6.15 -3.83 -31.10
CA TRP A 565 6.22 -2.42 -30.73
C TRP A 565 5.52 -2.17 -29.40
N THR A 566 6.15 -1.39 -28.54
CA THR A 566 5.58 -0.86 -27.30
C THR A 566 5.48 0.66 -27.41
N ASP A 567 4.29 1.20 -27.22
CA ASP A 567 4.10 2.64 -27.14
C ASP A 567 4.53 3.13 -25.75
N VAL A 568 5.41 4.10 -25.72
CA VAL A 568 5.95 4.68 -24.49
C VAL A 568 5.58 6.15 -24.42
N ARG A 569 4.98 6.56 -23.30
CA ARG A 569 4.67 7.95 -23.01
C ARG A 569 5.22 8.38 -21.68
N LEU A 570 6.03 9.44 -21.68
CA LEU A 570 6.47 10.14 -20.48
C LEU A 570 5.70 11.45 -20.37
N VAL A 571 4.94 11.66 -19.29
CA VAL A 571 4.28 12.92 -18.98
C VAL A 571 5.04 13.61 -17.86
N ILE A 572 5.67 14.76 -18.17
CA ILE A 572 6.44 15.55 -17.23
C ILE A 572 5.63 16.82 -16.92
N ASN A 573 4.89 16.81 -15.81
CA ASN A 573 4.01 17.90 -15.43
C ASN A 573 4.42 18.49 -14.08
N GLY A 574 5.15 19.61 -14.11
CA GLY A 574 5.67 20.20 -12.87
C GLY A 574 6.63 19.23 -12.17
N THR A 575 6.31 18.78 -10.96
CA THR A 575 7.12 17.76 -10.27
C THR A 575 6.68 16.33 -10.59
N ALA A 576 5.48 16.13 -11.14
CA ALA A 576 4.97 14.81 -11.44
C ALA A 576 5.59 14.26 -12.73
N ILE A 577 6.03 13.01 -12.68
CA ILE A 577 6.62 12.29 -13.79
C ILE A 577 5.90 10.95 -13.89
N GLN A 578 5.21 10.72 -15.00
CA GLN A 578 4.42 9.51 -15.21
C GLN A 578 4.89 8.81 -16.48
N VAL A 579 4.95 7.49 -16.43
CA VAL A 579 5.32 6.62 -17.55
C VAL A 579 4.15 5.71 -17.85
N TYR A 580 3.69 5.78 -19.09
CA TYR A 580 2.66 4.90 -19.62
C TYR A 580 3.26 3.98 -20.67
N LEU A 581 2.95 2.69 -20.58
CA LEU A 581 3.26 1.72 -21.62
C LEU A 581 1.96 1.19 -22.20
N ASN A 582 1.80 1.29 -23.53
CA ASN A 582 0.56 0.95 -24.23
C ASN A 582 -0.67 1.58 -23.52
N GLY A 583 -0.48 2.84 -23.07
CA GLY A 583 -1.41 3.70 -22.31
C GLY A 583 -1.81 3.25 -20.90
N LYS A 584 -1.27 2.15 -20.39
CA LYS A 584 -1.38 1.81 -18.97
C LYS A 584 -0.33 2.59 -18.17
N LEU A 585 -0.72 3.21 -17.06
CA LEU A 585 0.23 3.84 -16.14
C LEU A 585 1.09 2.74 -15.51
N GLU A 586 2.37 2.69 -15.86
CA GLU A 586 3.27 1.68 -15.33
C GLU A 586 4.15 2.23 -14.21
N LEU A 587 4.55 3.51 -14.25
CA LEU A 587 5.37 4.13 -13.21
C LEU A 587 4.95 5.59 -13.00
N ALA A 588 5.01 6.05 -11.76
CA ALA A 588 4.78 7.42 -11.35
C ALA A 588 5.79 7.85 -10.26
N GLY A 589 6.30 9.06 -10.39
CA GLY A 589 7.17 9.67 -9.39
C GLY A 589 6.88 11.16 -9.25
N SER A 590 7.31 11.74 -8.12
CA SER A 590 7.30 13.19 -7.94
C SER A 590 8.70 13.66 -7.54
N ASP A 591 9.29 14.54 -8.33
CA ASP A 591 10.59 15.14 -8.07
C ASP A 591 10.68 16.56 -8.62
N GLY A 592 11.28 17.47 -7.86
CA GLY A 592 11.45 18.87 -8.24
C GLY A 592 12.89 19.32 -8.46
N GLN A 593 13.87 18.41 -8.39
CA GLN A 593 15.29 18.75 -8.43
C GLN A 593 15.79 19.06 -9.85
N LEU A 594 15.20 18.43 -10.87
CA LEU A 594 15.48 18.70 -12.28
C LEU A 594 14.33 19.51 -12.85
N GLN A 595 14.55 20.78 -13.16
CA GLN A 595 13.47 21.74 -13.47
C GLN A 595 13.20 21.90 -14.97
N ASN A 596 14.23 21.70 -15.78
CA ASN A 596 14.15 21.80 -17.23
C ASN A 596 15.17 20.87 -17.89
N GLY A 597 14.96 20.59 -19.17
CA GLY A 597 15.93 19.87 -19.98
C GLY A 597 15.27 19.26 -21.22
N GLY A 598 16.09 18.90 -22.19
CA GLY A 598 15.65 18.23 -23.41
C GLY A 598 15.37 16.75 -23.19
N ILE A 599 15.42 15.99 -24.29
CA ILE A 599 15.26 14.54 -24.27
C ILE A 599 16.57 13.86 -24.68
N ALA A 600 16.73 12.61 -24.28
CA ALA A 600 17.80 11.76 -24.79
C ALA A 600 17.34 10.31 -24.89
N ALA A 601 18.10 9.51 -25.63
CA ALA A 601 17.95 8.05 -25.67
C ALA A 601 19.33 7.39 -25.57
N ALA A 602 19.41 6.29 -24.83
CA ALA A 602 20.61 5.47 -24.77
C ALA A 602 20.31 3.97 -24.81
N LEU A 603 21.21 3.24 -25.43
CA LEU A 603 21.23 1.79 -25.51
C LEU A 603 22.54 1.25 -24.94
N TYR A 604 22.47 0.06 -24.37
CA TYR A 604 23.65 -0.70 -23.93
C TYR A 604 23.47 -2.17 -24.26
N GLN A 605 24.35 -2.71 -25.09
CA GLN A 605 24.46 -4.15 -25.40
C GLN A 605 23.15 -4.83 -25.84
N SER A 606 22.22 -4.07 -26.42
CA SER A 606 20.93 -4.54 -26.92
C SER A 606 20.60 -3.82 -28.23
N ASP A 607 20.03 -4.57 -29.17
CA ASP A 607 19.37 -4.03 -30.35
C ASP A 607 17.91 -3.72 -30.00
N ILE A 608 17.65 -2.42 -29.85
CA ILE A 608 16.33 -1.88 -29.50
C ILE A 608 16.09 -0.71 -30.44
N GLN A 609 14.99 -0.79 -31.18
CA GLN A 609 14.63 0.18 -32.19
C GLN A 609 13.70 1.22 -31.57
N ILE A 610 13.98 2.49 -31.80
CA ILE A 610 13.19 3.63 -31.33
C ILE A 610 12.64 4.35 -32.56
N ASP A 611 11.36 4.69 -32.52
CA ASP A 611 10.69 5.37 -33.62
C ASP A 611 9.66 6.39 -33.12
N ASP A 612 9.23 7.26 -34.02
CA ASP A 612 8.13 8.21 -33.85
C ASP A 612 8.18 9.06 -32.58
N ILE A 613 9.35 9.66 -32.30
CA ILE A 613 9.48 10.55 -31.15
C ILE A 613 8.70 11.83 -31.39
N SER A 614 7.82 12.17 -30.46
CA SER A 614 7.10 13.44 -30.43
C SER A 614 7.19 14.05 -29.03
N VAL A 615 7.52 15.33 -28.93
CA VAL A 615 7.50 16.09 -27.68
C VAL A 615 6.57 17.26 -27.85
N ALA A 616 5.64 17.41 -26.92
CA ALA A 616 4.64 18.46 -26.94
C ALA A 616 4.58 19.18 -25.60
N LYS A 617 4.37 20.50 -25.66
CA LYS A 617 4.07 21.29 -24.47
C LYS A 617 2.76 20.78 -23.89
N ILE A 618 2.70 20.72 -22.57
CA ILE A 618 1.43 20.48 -21.88
C ILE A 618 1.05 21.72 -21.09
N ASP A 619 -0.24 22.04 -21.10
CA ASP A 619 -0.80 23.12 -20.28
C ASP A 619 -0.75 22.64 -18.82
N ALA A 620 0.35 22.92 -18.13
CA ALA A 620 0.38 22.78 -16.68
C ALA A 620 -0.66 23.78 -16.11
N PRO A 621 -1.51 23.40 -15.14
CA PRO A 621 -2.41 24.32 -14.49
C PRO A 621 -1.68 25.61 -14.13
N ALA A 622 -2.25 26.75 -14.51
CA ALA A 622 -1.69 28.07 -14.22
C ALA A 622 -1.44 28.18 -12.70
N GLY A 623 -0.16 28.05 -12.32
CA GLY A 623 0.27 27.73 -10.96
C GLY A 623 1.63 27.02 -10.94
N ALA A 624 2.01 26.35 -12.03
CA ALA A 624 3.38 25.91 -12.30
C ALA A 624 4.23 27.06 -12.88
N GLY A 625 4.65 27.99 -12.04
CA GLY A 625 5.52 29.11 -12.43
C GLY A 625 6.98 28.68 -12.67
N GLU A 626 7.61 29.27 -13.69
CA GLU A 626 9.07 29.29 -13.86
C GLU A 626 9.80 29.82 -12.61
N PRO A 627 11.08 29.46 -12.40
CA PRO A 627 11.81 29.76 -11.18
C PRO A 627 12.48 31.14 -11.22
N ASP A 628 12.38 31.88 -10.10
CA ASP A 628 13.42 32.78 -9.58
C ASP A 628 13.77 32.28 -8.16
N PRO A 629 15.04 32.33 -7.70
CA PRO A 629 15.51 31.59 -6.54
C PRO A 629 15.12 32.34 -5.26
N GLY A 630 14.08 31.84 -4.61
CA GLY A 630 13.68 32.29 -3.29
C GLY A 630 12.61 31.35 -2.76
N THR A 631 12.82 30.84 -1.56
CA THR A 631 11.81 30.20 -0.71
C THR A 631 10.43 30.83 -0.91
N VAL A 632 9.52 30.15 -1.61
CA VAL A 632 8.10 30.52 -1.55
C VAL A 632 7.49 29.67 -0.44
N PRO A 633 7.10 30.27 0.69
CA PRO A 633 6.52 29.54 1.81
C PRO A 633 5.20 28.91 1.35
N GLY A 634 4.93 27.67 1.79
CA GLY A 634 3.67 27.03 1.45
C GLY A 634 2.47 27.80 2.03
N GLU A 635 1.31 27.58 1.43
CA GLU A 635 0.12 28.38 1.74
C GLU A 635 -0.41 28.12 3.15
N THR A 636 -1.07 29.13 3.72
CA THR A 636 -1.74 29.03 5.01
C THR A 636 -3.24 28.78 4.83
N TYR A 637 -3.72 27.67 5.37
CA TYR A 637 -5.12 27.29 5.41
C TYR A 637 -5.68 27.35 6.82
N TYR A 638 -7.01 27.45 6.93
CA TYR A 638 -7.71 27.63 8.17
C TYR A 638 -8.81 26.59 8.34
N VAL A 639 -8.93 26.06 9.55
CA VAL A 639 -10.01 25.17 9.98
C VAL A 639 -10.73 25.83 11.15
N SER A 640 -12.05 25.74 11.18
CA SER A 640 -12.89 26.31 12.25
C SER A 640 -14.08 25.41 12.55
N PRO A 641 -14.55 25.30 13.81
CA PRO A 641 -15.74 24.52 14.14
C PRO A 641 -17.02 25.00 13.43
N ARG A 642 -17.03 26.27 13.00
CA ARG A 642 -18.10 26.91 12.24
C ARG A 642 -17.89 26.87 10.72
N GLY A 643 -16.78 26.30 10.27
CA GLY A 643 -16.43 26.14 8.86
C GLY A 643 -17.27 25.07 8.14
N SER A 644 -16.87 24.76 6.92
CA SER A 644 -17.46 23.70 6.09
C SER A 644 -16.37 22.99 5.30
N ASP A 645 -16.42 21.66 5.19
CA ASP A 645 -15.45 20.91 4.37
C ASP A 645 -15.69 21.05 2.86
N MET A 646 -16.72 21.80 2.48
CA MET A 646 -16.94 22.27 1.11
C MET A 646 -16.26 23.62 0.83
N ASN A 647 -15.72 24.29 1.85
CA ASN A 647 -15.03 25.56 1.69
C ASN A 647 -13.61 25.37 1.11
N PRO A 648 -12.99 26.42 0.56
CA PRO A 648 -11.63 26.36 0.03
C PRO A 648 -10.54 26.32 1.12
N GLY A 649 -10.86 26.57 2.39
CA GLY A 649 -9.87 26.56 3.49
C GLY A 649 -9.15 27.90 3.70
N THR A 650 -9.62 28.98 3.07
CA THR A 650 -9.14 30.35 3.34
C THR A 650 -9.61 30.85 4.72
N GLU A 651 -9.00 31.89 5.29
CA GLU A 651 -9.40 32.44 6.60
C GLU A 651 -10.88 32.83 6.66
N ASP A 652 -11.41 33.48 5.62
CA ASP A 652 -12.83 33.88 5.53
C ASP A 652 -13.79 32.70 5.31
N LYS A 653 -13.29 31.59 4.78
CA LYS A 653 -14.06 30.37 4.46
C LYS A 653 -13.24 29.14 4.86
N PRO A 654 -13.13 28.87 6.17
CA PRO A 654 -12.29 27.80 6.68
C PRO A 654 -12.93 26.43 6.45
N TRP A 655 -12.09 25.40 6.39
CA TRP A 655 -12.53 24.00 6.49
C TRP A 655 -13.15 23.73 7.87
N LYS A 656 -13.82 22.59 8.02
CA LYS A 656 -14.47 22.21 9.28
C LYS A 656 -13.69 21.15 10.05
N THR A 657 -13.07 20.18 9.37
CA THR A 657 -12.47 19.00 10.02
C THR A 657 -10.96 18.90 9.82
N MET A 658 -10.28 18.32 10.81
CA MET A 658 -8.90 17.89 10.71
C MET A 658 -8.74 16.78 9.66
N ALA A 659 -9.71 15.89 9.53
CA ALA A 659 -9.68 14.84 8.51
C ALA A 659 -9.66 15.40 7.08
N LYS A 660 -10.44 16.47 6.81
CA LYS A 660 -10.40 17.19 5.53
C LYS A 660 -9.04 17.85 5.31
N ALA A 661 -8.53 18.57 6.30
CA ALA A 661 -7.25 19.24 6.21
C ALA A 661 -6.10 18.26 5.95
N ALA A 662 -6.01 17.17 6.71
CA ALA A 662 -4.94 16.16 6.60
C ALA A 662 -4.89 15.50 5.22
N ARG A 663 -6.04 15.34 4.56
CA ARG A 663 -6.13 14.79 3.20
C ARG A 663 -5.64 15.76 2.13
N LEU A 664 -5.84 17.07 2.33
CA LEU A 664 -5.60 18.08 1.29
C LEU A 664 -4.26 18.81 1.42
N ALA A 665 -3.75 18.97 2.63
CA ALA A 665 -2.53 19.73 2.87
C ALA A 665 -1.36 19.18 2.04
N GLN A 666 -0.68 20.07 1.35
CA GLN A 666 0.48 19.78 0.50
C GLN A 666 1.77 20.27 1.18
N ARG A 667 2.92 19.90 0.61
CA ARG A 667 4.25 20.36 1.02
C ARG A 667 4.30 21.86 1.35
N GLY A 668 4.97 22.20 2.45
CA GLY A 668 5.13 23.57 2.96
C GLY A 668 3.88 24.22 3.55
N ASN A 669 2.70 23.61 3.45
CA ASN A 669 1.47 24.26 3.93
C ASN A 669 1.46 24.37 5.45
N THR A 670 0.92 25.48 5.94
CA THR A 670 0.54 25.63 7.35
C THR A 670 -0.97 25.61 7.46
N VAL A 671 -1.53 24.74 8.30
CA VAL A 671 -2.96 24.67 8.59
C VAL A 671 -3.20 25.12 10.02
N ILE A 672 -3.88 26.25 10.17
CA ILE A 672 -4.21 26.88 11.45
C ILE A 672 -5.62 26.47 11.85
N PHE A 673 -5.77 25.87 13.03
CA PHE A 673 -7.07 25.56 13.61
C PHE A 673 -7.47 26.67 14.58
N GLU A 674 -8.60 27.30 14.31
CA GLU A 674 -9.21 28.28 15.21
C GLU A 674 -9.62 27.66 16.55
N ASP A 675 -9.82 28.50 17.56
CA ASP A 675 -10.30 28.07 18.87
C ASP A 675 -11.69 27.43 18.77
N GLY A 676 -11.88 26.32 19.49
CA GLY A 676 -13.16 25.65 19.70
C GLY A 676 -13.09 24.13 19.53
N ASP A 677 -14.26 23.50 19.63
CA ASP A 677 -14.40 22.04 19.64
C ASP A 677 -14.66 21.49 18.23
N TYR A 678 -13.78 20.61 17.76
CA TYR A 678 -13.86 19.91 16.48
C TYR A 678 -14.31 18.48 16.72
N ILE A 679 -15.50 18.13 16.25
CA ILE A 679 -16.04 16.78 16.38
C ILE A 679 -15.66 15.96 15.16
N GLU A 680 -14.77 14.99 15.35
CA GLU A 680 -14.30 14.07 14.31
C GLU A 680 -14.97 12.71 14.42
N PHE A 681 -15.49 12.19 13.31
CA PHE A 681 -16.06 10.84 13.22
C PHE A 681 -15.18 9.89 12.39
N SER A 682 -14.09 10.42 11.84
CA SER A 682 -13.16 9.71 10.97
C SER A 682 -11.73 10.06 11.34
N PRO A 683 -10.76 9.17 11.07
CA PRO A 683 -9.36 9.47 11.31
C PRO A 683 -8.84 10.58 10.39
N ALA A 684 -7.89 11.36 10.89
CA ALA A 684 -7.08 12.26 10.09
C ALA A 684 -5.92 11.48 9.45
N VAL A 685 -6.11 11.08 8.19
CA VAL A 685 -5.11 10.31 7.43
C VAL A 685 -4.34 11.23 6.50
N PHE A 686 -3.05 11.41 6.77
CA PHE A 686 -2.15 12.16 5.90
C PHE A 686 -1.78 11.31 4.68
N LYS A 687 -2.01 11.85 3.48
CA LYS A 687 -1.70 11.19 2.20
C LYS A 687 -0.49 11.79 1.48
N GLN A 688 0.00 12.92 1.98
CA GLN A 688 1.11 13.69 1.43
C GLN A 688 2.11 13.99 2.54
N GLY A 689 3.35 14.29 2.18
CA GLY A 689 4.37 14.73 3.11
C GLY A 689 5.14 15.95 2.61
N GLY A 690 5.82 16.64 3.54
CA GLY A 690 6.64 17.81 3.22
C GLY A 690 8.08 17.45 2.84
N THR A 691 8.96 18.44 2.95
CA THR A 691 10.42 18.28 2.91
C THR A 691 11.05 18.97 4.13
N ALA A 692 12.38 18.86 4.30
CA ALA A 692 13.10 19.49 5.40
C ALA A 692 12.84 21.01 5.51
N ASP A 693 12.82 21.69 4.35
CA ASP A 693 12.63 23.13 4.27
C ASP A 693 11.15 23.54 4.07
N GLU A 694 10.27 22.58 3.79
CA GLU A 694 8.85 22.80 3.47
C GLU A 694 7.98 21.77 4.21
N ARG A 695 8.04 21.79 5.54
CA ARG A 695 7.22 20.93 6.40
C ARG A 695 5.73 21.27 6.25
N ILE A 696 4.87 20.25 6.34
CA ILE A 696 3.44 20.48 6.52
C ILE A 696 3.20 20.71 8.02
N VAL A 697 2.67 21.87 8.39
CA VAL A 697 2.47 22.25 9.80
C VAL A 697 1.00 22.35 10.11
N PHE A 698 0.49 21.48 10.98
CA PHE A 698 -0.84 21.62 11.55
C PHE A 698 -0.65 22.21 12.94
N LYS A 699 -1.30 23.34 13.21
CA LYS A 699 -1.19 24.01 14.50
C LYS A 699 -2.51 24.57 14.98
N ALA A 700 -2.75 24.49 16.29
CA ALA A 700 -3.76 25.33 16.91
C ALA A 700 -3.34 26.81 16.83
N ARG A 701 -4.30 27.72 16.64
CA ARG A 701 -4.04 29.17 16.68
C ARG A 701 -3.52 29.57 18.06
N ASN A 702 -4.17 29.07 19.12
CA ASN A 702 -3.75 29.21 20.50
C ASN A 702 -3.59 27.82 21.12
N LYS A 703 -2.51 27.64 21.90
CA LYS A 703 -2.18 26.37 22.54
C LYS A 703 -3.36 25.81 23.35
N HIS A 704 -3.72 24.57 23.02
CA HIS A 704 -4.80 23.76 23.60
C HIS A 704 -6.21 24.32 23.42
N LYS A 705 -6.43 25.32 22.55
CA LYS A 705 -7.76 25.89 22.30
C LYS A 705 -8.48 25.29 21.10
N ALA A 706 -7.77 24.65 20.18
CA ALA A 706 -8.38 23.77 19.19
C ALA A 706 -8.49 22.36 19.78
N VAL A 707 -9.69 22.00 20.24
CA VAL A 707 -9.98 20.71 20.89
C VAL A 707 -10.51 19.74 19.84
N ILE A 708 -9.68 18.78 19.44
CA ILE A 708 -10.05 17.72 18.51
C ILE A 708 -10.67 16.57 19.31
N GLN A 709 -11.98 16.43 19.23
CA GLN A 709 -12.74 15.38 19.93
C GLN A 709 -13.20 14.31 18.94
N PHE A 710 -12.56 13.15 19.00
CA PHE A 710 -12.96 11.98 18.22
C PHE A 710 -14.17 11.29 18.86
N ARG A 711 -15.18 10.95 18.07
CA ARG A 711 -16.42 10.31 18.54
C ARG A 711 -16.73 9.01 17.84
N ASN A 712 -17.10 8.00 18.62
CA ASN A 712 -17.44 6.65 18.13
C ASN A 712 -16.36 6.07 17.19
N LEU A 713 -15.08 6.35 17.47
CA LEU A 713 -13.97 5.98 16.61
C LEU A 713 -12.97 5.10 17.38
N PRO A 714 -13.21 3.78 17.50
CA PRO A 714 -12.34 2.87 18.27
C PRO A 714 -11.04 2.48 17.52
N SER A 715 -10.70 3.18 16.45
CA SER A 715 -9.50 3.00 15.63
C SER A 715 -8.48 4.12 15.88
N PRO A 716 -7.28 4.08 15.26
CA PRO A 716 -6.31 5.17 15.36
C PRO A 716 -6.89 6.51 14.89
N LYS A 717 -6.51 7.62 15.52
CA LYS A 717 -7.13 8.94 15.32
C LYS A 717 -6.41 9.80 14.28
N VAL A 718 -5.09 9.90 14.37
CA VAL A 718 -4.23 10.60 13.41
C VAL A 718 -3.21 9.59 12.87
N ILE A 719 -3.19 9.42 11.54
CA ILE A 719 -2.42 8.35 10.88
C ILE A 719 -1.46 8.96 9.85
N LEU A 720 -0.17 8.66 10.02
CA LEU A 720 0.92 9.05 9.13
C LEU A 720 1.68 7.80 8.65
N THR A 721 1.75 7.61 7.32
CA THR A 721 2.53 6.55 6.64
C THR A 721 3.26 7.15 5.44
N GLY A 722 4.35 6.53 4.95
CA GLY A 722 5.03 7.01 3.74
C GLY A 722 6.10 8.07 4.00
N THR A 723 6.05 9.29 3.44
CA THR A 723 7.21 10.22 3.35
C THR A 723 7.03 11.60 4.07
N PRO A 724 7.01 11.72 5.41
CA PRO A 724 6.37 12.83 6.11
C PRO A 724 7.26 13.77 6.94
N TYR A 725 7.69 14.86 6.33
CA TYR A 725 8.07 16.07 7.09
C TYR A 725 6.80 16.81 7.57
N ILE A 726 6.25 16.38 8.70
CA ILE A 726 4.97 16.89 9.25
C ILE A 726 5.15 17.36 10.69
N THR A 727 4.48 18.44 11.07
CA THR A 727 4.40 18.93 12.44
C THR A 727 2.95 18.99 12.90
N LEU A 728 2.63 18.32 14.01
CA LEU A 728 1.37 18.43 14.73
C LEU A 728 1.63 19.22 16.01
N GLN A 729 1.04 20.42 16.11
CA GLN A 729 1.43 21.38 17.12
C GLN A 729 0.26 21.98 17.91
N ASP A 730 0.43 22.03 19.23
CA ASP A 730 -0.36 22.85 20.16
C ASP A 730 -1.86 22.49 20.26
N PHE A 731 -2.30 21.31 19.79
CA PHE A 731 -3.68 20.85 19.89
C PHE A 731 -4.05 20.34 21.28
N GLU A 732 -5.34 20.37 21.63
CA GLU A 732 -5.88 19.38 22.58
C GLU A 732 -6.55 18.26 21.77
N MET A 733 -6.23 16.99 22.05
CA MET A 733 -6.83 15.82 21.39
C MET A 733 -7.42 14.89 22.44
N THR A 734 -8.70 14.56 22.28
CA THR A 734 -9.43 13.67 23.19
C THR A 734 -10.52 12.88 22.46
N GLN A 735 -11.24 12.03 23.17
CA GLN A 735 -12.40 11.29 22.66
C GLN A 735 -13.53 11.22 23.69
N ASP A 736 -14.76 10.97 23.22
CA ASP A 736 -15.95 10.89 24.09
C ASP A 736 -16.12 9.52 24.77
N GLN A 737 -15.71 8.46 24.08
CA GLN A 737 -15.71 7.08 24.59
C GLN A 737 -14.31 6.51 24.43
N ARG A 738 -13.71 6.11 25.56
CA ARG A 738 -12.44 5.38 25.53
C ARG A 738 -12.63 4.04 24.82
N GLY A 739 -11.66 3.67 23.99
CA GLY A 739 -11.62 2.33 23.40
C GLY A 739 -11.49 1.22 24.45
N THR A 740 -11.49 -0.01 23.96
CA THR A 740 -11.40 -1.21 24.82
C THR A 740 -10.37 -2.23 24.31
N ASN A 741 -9.61 -1.86 23.27
CA ASN A 741 -8.62 -2.73 22.63
C ASN A 741 -7.44 -1.91 22.09
N THR A 742 -6.43 -2.63 21.61
CA THR A 742 -5.12 -2.10 21.21
C THR A 742 -5.10 -1.25 19.94
N SER A 743 -6.26 -0.99 19.31
CA SER A 743 -6.35 -0.10 18.15
C SER A 743 -6.62 1.36 18.53
N ASP A 744 -6.86 1.65 19.81
CA ASP A 744 -7.23 2.99 20.29
C ASP A 744 -6.01 3.90 20.52
N ILE A 745 -5.46 4.38 19.41
CA ILE A 745 -4.19 5.13 19.36
C ILE A 745 -4.45 6.56 18.88
N PHE A 746 -3.93 7.58 19.57
CA PHE A 746 -4.16 8.97 19.16
C PHE A 746 -3.32 9.38 17.96
N ILE A 747 -1.99 9.40 18.10
CA ILE A 747 -1.09 9.74 16.98
C ILE A 747 -0.29 8.51 16.61
N GLN A 748 -0.55 7.98 15.42
CA GLN A 748 0.09 6.78 14.91
C GLN A 748 0.96 7.10 13.68
N VAL A 749 2.28 6.95 13.83
CA VAL A 749 3.28 7.19 12.78
C VAL A 749 3.97 5.88 12.45
N ARG A 750 3.82 5.39 11.21
CA ARG A 750 4.26 4.04 10.82
C ARG A 750 4.97 4.00 9.47
N GLU A 751 5.81 2.98 9.27
CA GLU A 751 6.18 2.45 7.95
C GLU A 751 6.76 3.52 7.00
N GLY A 752 8.01 3.93 7.29
CA GLY A 752 8.76 4.90 6.49
C GLY A 752 8.44 6.36 6.83
N ALA A 753 7.47 6.59 7.71
CA ALA A 753 6.97 7.89 8.12
C ALA A 753 7.97 8.75 8.96
N ASN A 754 9.14 9.04 8.40
CA ASN A 754 10.25 9.73 9.04
C ASN A 754 10.09 11.26 9.09
N HIS A 755 10.82 11.94 9.97
CA HIS A 755 10.85 13.41 10.10
C HIS A 755 9.57 14.04 10.67
N VAL A 756 8.88 13.37 11.60
CA VAL A 756 7.63 13.87 12.20
C VAL A 756 7.89 14.61 13.51
N HIS A 757 7.17 15.71 13.74
CA HIS A 757 7.20 16.47 14.99
C HIS A 757 5.81 16.46 15.65
N VAL A 758 5.74 16.08 16.92
CA VAL A 758 4.55 16.20 17.78
C VAL A 758 4.93 17.14 18.92
N ILE A 759 4.46 18.39 18.85
CA ILE A 759 4.94 19.49 19.69
C ILE A 759 3.82 20.13 20.48
N GLY A 760 3.97 20.29 21.79
CA GLY A 760 3.09 21.16 22.57
C GLY A 760 1.65 20.68 22.72
N ASN A 761 1.31 19.46 22.28
CA ASN A 761 -0.06 18.96 22.29
C ASN A 761 -0.48 18.50 23.68
N LYS A 762 -1.78 18.49 23.93
CA LYS A 762 -2.42 17.89 25.11
C LYS A 762 -3.24 16.68 24.65
N ILE A 763 -2.83 15.47 24.98
CA ILE A 763 -3.43 14.22 24.47
C ILE A 763 -3.94 13.40 25.66
N HIS A 764 -5.23 13.04 25.66
CA HIS A 764 -5.80 12.31 26.78
C HIS A 764 -6.99 11.41 26.44
N ASN A 765 -7.31 10.54 27.41
CA ASN A 765 -8.44 9.61 27.37
C ASN A 765 -8.32 8.49 26.31
N ALA A 766 -7.15 7.86 26.17
CA ALA A 766 -6.95 6.69 25.30
C ALA A 766 -6.96 5.37 26.08
N PHE A 767 -7.35 4.27 25.43
CA PHE A 767 -7.09 2.93 25.94
C PHE A 767 -5.66 2.50 25.67
N GLU A 768 -5.17 2.62 24.43
CA GLU A 768 -3.84 2.13 24.05
C GLU A 768 -2.78 3.23 24.22
N GLU A 769 -2.32 3.86 23.13
CA GLU A 769 -1.20 4.81 23.17
C GLU A 769 -1.61 6.26 22.83
N GLY A 770 -1.00 7.20 23.54
CA GLY A 770 -1.06 8.63 23.17
C GLY A 770 -0.31 8.90 21.87
N VAL A 771 0.97 8.51 21.82
CA VAL A 771 1.85 8.68 20.65
C VAL A 771 2.55 7.37 20.33
N LYS A 772 2.46 6.94 19.07
CA LYS A 772 3.06 5.72 18.55
C LYS A 772 4.03 6.01 17.40
N GLY A 773 5.21 5.39 17.46
CA GLY A 773 6.14 5.27 16.34
C GLY A 773 6.41 3.80 16.00
N TYR A 774 6.35 3.43 14.72
CA TYR A 774 6.64 2.06 14.27
C TYR A 774 7.42 2.05 12.94
N LEU A 775 8.67 1.58 12.93
CA LEU A 775 9.54 1.58 11.74
C LEU A 775 9.75 2.98 11.13
N VAL A 776 10.22 3.92 11.96
CA VAL A 776 10.42 5.33 11.57
C VAL A 776 11.72 5.91 12.14
N SER A 777 12.22 6.98 11.54
CA SER A 777 13.40 7.71 12.00
C SER A 777 13.17 9.22 12.06
N ASP A 778 14.01 9.94 12.82
CA ASP A 778 13.90 11.39 13.02
C ASP A 778 12.51 11.84 13.52
N TYR A 779 12.07 11.25 14.63
CA TYR A 779 10.79 11.57 15.27
C TYR A 779 11.04 12.42 16.53
N LEU A 780 10.54 13.67 16.53
CA LEU A 780 10.54 14.57 17.67
C LEU A 780 9.18 14.56 18.41
N VAL A 781 9.19 14.25 19.70
CA VAL A 781 8.05 14.41 20.62
C VAL A 781 8.45 15.40 21.71
N ASP A 782 7.97 16.65 21.62
CA ASP A 782 8.47 17.78 22.41
C ASP A 782 7.36 18.54 23.14
N GLY A 783 7.48 18.76 24.45
CA GLY A 783 6.62 19.72 25.16
C GLY A 783 5.14 19.32 25.28
N ASN A 784 4.81 18.03 25.12
CA ASN A 784 3.43 17.55 25.16
C ASN A 784 2.97 17.22 26.58
N LEU A 785 1.67 17.38 26.83
CA LEU A 785 0.98 16.92 28.04
C LEU A 785 0.18 15.66 27.69
N ILE A 786 0.61 14.49 28.15
CA ILE A 786 0.02 13.20 27.79
C ILE A 786 -0.50 12.53 29.05
N TYR A 787 -1.81 12.30 29.15
CA TYR A 787 -2.35 11.73 30.38
C TYR A 787 -3.61 10.90 30.21
N ASP A 788 -3.97 10.17 31.26
CA ASP A 788 -5.19 9.35 31.30
C ASP A 788 -5.21 8.27 30.20
N MET A 789 -4.11 7.51 30.10
CA MET A 789 -3.92 6.41 29.15
C MET A 789 -4.07 5.06 29.83
N GLY A 790 -4.77 4.12 29.17
CA GLY A 790 -4.90 2.75 29.66
C GLY A 790 -3.59 1.95 29.58
N HIS A 791 -2.79 2.17 28.53
CA HIS A 791 -1.57 1.42 28.24
C HIS A 791 -0.33 2.31 28.30
N GLU A 792 0.11 2.95 27.21
CA GLU A 792 1.31 3.79 27.18
C GLU A 792 1.06 5.26 26.86
N GLY A 793 1.90 6.14 27.41
CA GLY A 793 1.92 7.53 26.99
C GLY A 793 2.55 7.67 25.61
N ILE A 794 3.81 7.23 25.48
CA ILE A 794 4.57 7.23 24.23
C ILE A 794 5.18 5.83 24.01
N ASP A 795 4.87 5.19 22.88
CA ASP A 795 5.45 3.89 22.50
C ASP A 795 6.19 3.95 21.17
N PHE A 796 7.50 3.74 21.21
CA PHE A 796 8.35 3.64 20.03
C PHE A 796 8.77 2.18 19.81
N VAL A 797 8.53 1.67 18.61
CA VAL A 797 8.90 0.30 18.22
C VAL A 797 9.71 0.37 16.94
N ASN A 798 10.98 -0.05 17.00
CA ASN A 798 11.93 0.08 15.90
C ASN A 798 12.01 1.52 15.36
N VAL A 799 12.25 2.47 16.27
CA VAL A 799 12.42 3.89 15.97
C VAL A 799 13.90 4.28 16.08
N GLN A 800 14.38 5.17 15.20
CA GLN A 800 15.80 5.49 15.10
C GLN A 800 16.06 7.00 15.13
N SER A 801 17.22 7.43 15.65
CA SER A 801 17.72 8.81 15.52
C SER A 801 16.65 9.85 15.91
N SER A 802 16.07 9.71 17.09
CA SER A 802 14.83 10.41 17.49
C SER A 802 14.95 11.05 18.87
N THR A 803 14.04 11.97 19.20
CA THR A 803 14.11 12.72 20.47
C THR A 803 12.75 12.80 21.15
N ILE A 804 12.71 12.46 22.44
CA ILE A 804 11.56 12.62 23.33
C ILE A 804 11.95 13.59 24.45
N ARG A 805 11.42 14.82 24.44
CA ARG A 805 11.84 15.82 25.40
C ARG A 805 10.76 16.76 25.93
N ASN A 806 11.00 17.33 27.10
CA ASN A 806 10.14 18.35 27.73
C ASN A 806 8.66 17.93 27.88
N ASN A 807 8.33 16.63 27.83
CA ASN A 807 6.96 16.16 27.93
C ASN A 807 6.58 15.96 29.40
N GLU A 808 5.33 16.25 29.74
CA GLU A 808 4.72 15.86 31.00
C GLU A 808 3.76 14.70 30.76
N ILE A 809 4.00 13.56 31.40
CA ILE A 809 3.26 12.31 31.18
C ILE A 809 2.71 11.81 32.52
N TYR A 810 1.39 11.68 32.63
CA TYR A 810 0.80 11.27 33.90
C TYR A 810 -0.49 10.45 33.84
N ASP A 811 -0.76 9.75 34.94
CA ASP A 811 -1.90 8.85 35.08
C ASP A 811 -2.02 7.83 33.93
N VAL A 812 -0.88 7.21 33.60
CA VAL A 812 -0.76 6.15 32.57
C VAL A 812 -0.73 4.76 33.21
N GLY A 813 -1.42 3.78 32.62
CA GLY A 813 -1.67 2.46 33.22
C GLY A 813 -0.55 1.43 33.13
N ARG A 814 0.27 1.41 32.06
CA ARG A 814 1.36 0.42 31.90
C ARG A 814 2.76 1.04 31.94
N VAL A 815 3.10 1.85 30.93
CA VAL A 815 4.43 2.47 30.80
C VAL A 815 4.28 3.93 30.40
N GLY A 816 4.98 4.84 31.09
CA GLY A 816 4.92 6.28 30.77
C GLY A 816 5.43 6.56 29.35
N LEU A 817 6.69 6.21 29.10
CA LEU A 817 7.29 6.23 27.77
C LEU A 817 8.28 5.06 27.60
N LEU A 818 8.38 4.52 26.38
CA LEU A 818 9.37 3.51 26.04
C LEU A 818 9.77 3.54 24.57
N ALA A 819 10.99 3.08 24.31
CA ALA A 819 11.42 2.71 22.97
C ALA A 819 11.97 1.27 22.97
N LYS A 820 11.37 0.40 22.16
CA LYS A 820 11.57 -1.05 22.12
C LYS A 820 11.69 -1.56 20.66
N GLY A 821 11.79 -2.87 20.43
CA GLY A 821 11.81 -3.45 19.08
C GLY A 821 13.06 -3.08 18.27
N GLY A 822 14.22 -2.98 18.91
CA GLY A 822 15.47 -2.58 18.26
C GLY A 822 15.56 -1.09 17.98
N SER A 823 14.81 -0.27 18.73
CA SER A 823 14.92 1.19 18.66
C SER A 823 16.32 1.64 19.05
N SER A 824 16.83 2.69 18.40
CA SER A 824 18.24 3.06 18.56
C SER A 824 18.57 4.54 18.35
N ASP A 825 19.65 5.00 18.97
CA ASP A 825 20.13 6.39 18.84
C ASP A 825 19.02 7.39 19.21
N ILE A 826 18.39 7.18 20.38
CA ILE A 826 17.28 8.00 20.87
C ILE A 826 17.69 8.76 22.13
N GLU A 827 17.39 10.06 22.11
CA GLU A 827 17.54 10.95 23.25
C GLU A 827 16.22 11.11 24.00
N VAL A 828 16.24 10.92 25.31
CA VAL A 828 15.09 11.12 26.19
C VAL A 828 15.47 12.07 27.31
N TYR A 829 14.99 13.31 27.29
CA TYR A 829 15.41 14.28 28.31
C TYR A 829 14.40 15.34 28.71
N ASN A 830 14.60 15.90 29.90
CA ASN A 830 13.73 16.93 30.47
C ASN A 830 12.24 16.54 30.56
N ASN A 831 11.91 15.24 30.51
CA ASN A 831 10.54 14.79 30.66
C ASN A 831 10.18 14.68 32.15
N TYR A 832 8.93 14.99 32.48
CA TYR A 832 8.36 14.81 33.81
C TYR A 832 7.28 13.72 33.77
N VAL A 833 7.58 12.55 34.34
CA VAL A 833 6.65 11.42 34.38
C VAL A 833 6.17 11.21 35.81
N HIS A 834 4.87 11.31 36.03
CA HIS A 834 4.30 11.18 37.37
C HIS A 834 2.93 10.51 37.35
N ASN A 835 2.56 9.78 38.39
CA ASN A 835 1.20 9.23 38.49
C ASN A 835 0.63 9.51 39.88
N HIS A 836 -0.65 9.85 39.93
CA HIS A 836 -1.35 10.19 41.18
C HIS A 836 -2.59 9.32 41.36
N ASN A 837 -3.37 9.15 40.28
CA ASN A 837 -4.67 8.49 40.30
C ASN A 837 -4.59 7.04 39.80
N VAL A 838 -3.68 6.75 38.88
CA VAL A 838 -3.54 5.45 38.22
C VAL A 838 -2.26 4.75 38.66
N ASN A 839 -2.29 3.42 38.77
CA ASN A 839 -1.08 2.63 38.99
C ASN A 839 -0.46 2.27 37.64
N MET A 840 0.77 2.70 37.40
CA MET A 840 1.60 2.32 36.25
C MET A 840 2.26 0.98 36.54
N ALA A 841 1.72 -0.08 35.93
CA ALA A 841 2.04 -1.46 36.26
C ALA A 841 3.51 -1.84 36.00
N GLU A 842 4.15 -1.23 35.00
CA GLU A 842 5.53 -1.51 34.63
C GLU A 842 6.48 -0.39 35.05
N GLY A 843 6.55 0.74 34.34
CA GLY A 843 7.50 1.79 34.73
C GLY A 843 7.44 3.07 33.92
N ALA A 844 8.14 4.10 34.38
CA ALA A 844 8.03 5.43 33.83
C ALA A 844 8.76 5.60 32.50
N ILE A 845 10.05 5.24 32.44
CA ILE A 845 10.91 5.47 31.26
C ILE A 845 11.70 4.20 30.95
N TYR A 846 11.39 3.51 29.84
CA TYR A 846 12.10 2.29 29.46
C TYR A 846 12.93 2.46 28.18
N MET A 847 14.21 2.13 28.29
CA MET A 847 15.08 1.81 27.16
C MET A 847 14.96 0.30 26.92
N GLY A 848 14.11 -0.06 25.97
CA GLY A 848 13.75 -1.43 25.62
C GLY A 848 12.35 -1.84 26.10
N GLY A 849 12.04 -3.13 26.02
CA GLY A 849 10.69 -3.63 26.31
C GLY A 849 10.53 -5.12 26.05
N SER A 850 9.37 -5.52 25.56
CA SER A 850 9.10 -6.91 25.19
C SER A 850 8.32 -6.93 23.88
N THR A 851 9.03 -7.18 22.80
CA THR A 851 8.54 -7.26 21.43
C THR A 851 8.87 -8.60 20.79
N GLY A 852 8.20 -8.85 19.67
CA GLY A 852 8.44 -10.05 18.87
C GLY A 852 9.71 -9.92 18.12
N HIS A 853 10.37 -11.05 17.93
CA HIS A 853 11.60 -11.13 17.16
C HIS A 853 11.43 -10.47 15.79
N ASP A 854 10.31 -10.73 15.11
CA ASP A 854 9.96 -10.12 13.80
C ASP A 854 9.73 -8.60 13.85
N SER A 855 9.47 -8.04 15.04
CA SER A 855 9.30 -6.60 15.24
C SER A 855 10.61 -5.88 15.58
N ALA A 856 11.68 -6.63 15.90
CA ALA A 856 12.96 -6.08 16.23
C ALA A 856 13.76 -5.68 14.98
N ARG A 857 14.49 -4.56 15.06
CA ARG A 857 15.43 -4.10 14.01
C ARG A 857 16.47 -5.16 13.65
N ASP A 858 17.02 -5.82 14.65
CA ASP A 858 17.93 -6.95 14.51
C ASP A 858 17.21 -8.21 14.99
N PRO A 859 16.50 -8.92 14.10
CA PRO A 859 15.87 -10.18 14.43
C PRO A 859 16.91 -11.31 14.37
N SER A 860 18.13 -11.10 14.86
CA SER A 860 19.05 -12.21 15.15
C SER A 860 18.86 -12.66 16.60
N VAL A 861 19.35 -13.85 16.94
CA VAL A 861 19.36 -14.34 18.34
C VAL A 861 20.17 -13.44 19.28
N ASN A 862 20.94 -12.49 18.73
CA ASN A 862 21.79 -11.55 19.47
C ASN A 862 21.30 -10.10 19.37
N GLY A 863 20.13 -9.83 18.79
CA GLY A 863 19.62 -8.47 18.73
C GLY A 863 19.22 -7.94 20.11
N TYR A 864 18.74 -6.70 20.13
CA TYR A 864 18.41 -5.97 21.36
C TYR A 864 17.05 -5.28 21.22
N GLU A 865 16.38 -5.05 22.34
CA GLU A 865 15.12 -4.30 22.39
C GLU A 865 15.36 -2.80 22.21
N ALA A 866 16.49 -2.31 22.73
CA ALA A 866 16.97 -0.95 22.54
C ALA A 866 18.49 -0.93 22.39
N TRP A 867 19.03 -0.01 21.60
CA TRP A 867 20.47 0.08 21.38
C TRP A 867 20.93 1.54 21.29
N ASN A 868 21.88 1.91 22.15
CA ASN A 868 22.53 3.22 22.15
C ASN A 868 21.56 4.39 22.40
N MET A 869 20.73 4.26 23.44
CA MET A 869 19.84 5.32 23.90
C MET A 869 20.44 6.08 25.08
N VAL A 870 20.08 7.35 25.24
CA VAL A 870 20.47 8.15 26.40
C VAL A 870 19.25 8.81 27.05
N VAL A 871 19.08 8.57 28.36
CA VAL A 871 18.01 9.11 29.21
C VAL A 871 18.63 10.09 30.20
N TYR A 872 18.37 11.39 30.08
CA TYR A 872 19.01 12.37 30.96
C TYR A 872 18.14 13.54 31.40
N ASN A 873 18.43 14.12 32.56
CA ASN A 873 17.66 15.26 33.11
C ASN A 873 16.13 14.99 33.21
N ASN A 874 15.68 13.74 33.31
CA ASN A 874 14.25 13.45 33.49
C ASN A 874 13.89 13.39 34.98
N VAL A 875 12.62 13.67 35.28
CA VAL A 875 12.06 13.58 36.62
C VAL A 875 10.94 12.55 36.63
N VAL A 876 11.03 11.58 37.54
CA VAL A 876 10.02 10.57 37.78
C VAL A 876 9.52 10.70 39.22
N VAL A 877 8.21 10.90 39.40
CA VAL A 877 7.59 11.04 40.73
C VAL A 877 6.41 10.10 40.88
N ALA A 878 6.48 9.21 41.85
CA ALA A 878 5.37 8.34 42.22
C ALA A 878 4.75 8.76 43.55
N GLU A 879 3.44 8.84 43.60
CA GLU A 879 2.70 8.95 44.85
C GLU A 879 2.54 7.59 45.50
N THR A 880 2.73 7.51 46.82
CA THR A 880 2.47 6.29 47.59
C THR A 880 1.07 6.34 48.20
N ARG A 881 0.23 5.37 47.85
CA ARG A 881 -1.13 5.20 48.42
C ARG A 881 -1.22 3.87 49.15
N ASN A 882 -1.50 3.92 50.44
CA ASN A 882 -1.55 2.73 51.32
C ASN A 882 -0.27 1.87 51.26
N GLY A 883 0.90 2.50 51.12
CA GLY A 883 2.19 1.80 51.01
C GLY A 883 2.46 1.20 49.63
N ILE A 884 1.61 1.44 48.64
CA ILE A 884 1.81 1.02 47.25
C ILE A 884 2.13 2.26 46.41
N PRO A 885 3.30 2.31 45.75
CA PRO A 885 3.65 3.41 44.87
C PRO A 885 2.83 3.34 43.57
N SER A 886 2.47 4.50 43.03
CA SER A 886 1.72 4.63 41.77
C SER A 886 2.55 4.27 40.54
N ILE A 887 3.88 4.20 40.66
CA ILE A 887 4.80 3.76 39.59
C ILE A 887 5.66 2.62 40.10
N ASN A 888 5.65 1.50 39.38
CA ASN A 888 6.41 0.31 39.77
C ASN A 888 7.92 0.51 39.53
N ASN A 889 8.38 0.84 38.32
CA ASN A 889 9.80 1.09 38.06
C ASN A 889 10.06 2.51 37.55
N GLY A 890 11.14 3.15 37.99
CA GLY A 890 11.53 4.49 37.53
C GLY A 890 12.10 4.46 36.11
N ILE A 891 13.40 4.19 35.99
CA ILE A 891 14.09 4.08 34.70
C ILE A 891 14.51 2.63 34.45
N GLY A 892 14.13 2.10 33.30
CA GLY A 892 14.33 0.70 32.91
C GLY A 892 15.34 0.51 31.79
N PHE A 893 16.24 -0.46 31.96
CA PHE A 893 17.04 -1.06 30.90
C PHE A 893 16.48 -2.46 30.66
N VAL A 894 15.81 -2.65 29.53
CA VAL A 894 15.02 -3.84 29.27
C VAL A 894 15.47 -4.50 27.97
N GLY A 895 16.47 -5.39 28.04
CA GLY A 895 17.10 -5.96 26.85
C GLY A 895 17.87 -4.92 26.01
N SER A 896 18.49 -3.94 26.69
CA SER A 896 19.16 -2.80 26.05
C SER A 896 20.67 -2.98 25.91
N LYS A 897 21.25 -2.41 24.86
CA LYS A 897 22.70 -2.38 24.64
C LYS A 897 23.23 -0.96 24.58
N ASP A 898 24.42 -0.74 25.14
CA ASP A 898 25.20 0.51 25.06
C ASP A 898 24.38 1.76 25.43
N SER A 899 23.38 1.60 26.31
CA SER A 899 22.45 2.66 26.66
C SER A 899 22.79 3.24 28.04
N ALA A 900 22.40 4.49 28.28
CA ALA A 900 22.79 5.21 29.49
C ALA A 900 21.69 6.06 30.12
N ALA A 901 21.73 6.21 31.45
CA ALA A 901 20.87 7.10 32.23
C ALA A 901 21.69 8.07 33.08
N TYR A 902 21.62 9.37 32.78
CA TYR A 902 22.43 10.40 33.45
C TYR A 902 21.61 11.51 34.09
N ASN A 903 22.00 12.01 35.26
CA ASN A 903 21.45 13.25 35.81
C ASN A 903 19.91 13.24 35.98
N ASN A 904 19.28 12.10 36.25
CA ASN A 904 17.83 12.01 36.44
C ASN A 904 17.44 12.08 37.92
N ILE A 905 16.18 12.40 38.21
CA ILE A 905 15.58 12.33 39.54
C ILE A 905 14.48 11.26 39.52
N VAL A 906 14.53 10.30 40.45
CA VAL A 906 13.50 9.26 40.63
C VAL A 906 13.07 9.24 42.09
N ILE A 907 11.79 9.55 42.34
CA ILE A 907 11.24 9.74 43.68
C ILE A 907 10.02 8.82 43.88
N GLY A 908 10.05 8.03 44.95
CA GLY A 908 8.85 7.36 45.46
C GLY A 908 8.40 6.10 44.71
N THR A 909 9.07 5.71 43.62
CA THR A 909 8.73 4.52 42.83
C THR A 909 8.93 3.22 43.64
N ARG A 910 8.40 2.07 43.19
CA ARG A 910 8.73 0.80 43.86
C ARG A 910 10.21 0.50 43.71
N ASN A 911 10.72 0.57 42.47
CA ASN A 911 12.13 0.44 42.15
C ASN A 911 12.65 1.67 41.42
N GLY A 912 13.87 2.11 41.76
CA GLY A 912 14.51 3.27 41.13
C GLY A 912 14.98 2.96 39.71
N ILE A 913 16.09 2.21 39.60
CA ILE A 913 16.59 1.65 38.33
C ILE A 913 16.19 0.17 38.21
N PHE A 914 15.65 -0.20 37.06
CA PHE A 914 15.18 -1.56 36.74
C PHE A 914 16.00 -2.15 35.58
N LEU A 915 16.81 -3.17 35.85
CA LEU A 915 17.58 -3.90 34.85
C LEU A 915 16.89 -5.24 34.62
N TYR A 916 16.28 -5.45 33.45
CA TYR A 916 15.48 -6.65 33.18
C TYR A 916 15.80 -7.30 31.84
N SER A 917 15.98 -8.61 31.85
CA SER A 917 16.08 -9.42 30.63
C SER A 917 14.76 -10.19 30.45
N PRO A 918 13.94 -9.86 29.44
CA PRO A 918 12.59 -10.40 29.30
C PRO A 918 12.61 -11.88 28.87
N ARG A 919 11.98 -12.75 29.66
CA ARG A 919 11.66 -14.13 29.23
C ARG A 919 10.34 -14.59 29.80
N SER A 920 9.49 -15.20 28.96
CA SER A 920 8.37 -16.02 29.38
C SER A 920 8.83 -17.45 29.70
N THR A 921 8.39 -18.02 30.82
CA THR A 921 8.64 -19.43 31.17
C THR A 921 7.58 -20.38 30.57
N LEU A 922 6.59 -19.85 29.85
CA LEU A 922 5.53 -20.62 29.19
C LEU A 922 5.88 -20.84 27.71
N PRO A 923 5.76 -22.07 27.16
CA PRO A 923 5.85 -22.28 25.72
C PRO A 923 4.73 -21.49 25.03
N GLN A 924 5.06 -20.62 24.08
CA GLN A 924 4.11 -19.94 23.18
C GLN A 924 3.13 -18.94 23.83
N VAL A 925 3.54 -18.25 24.91
CA VAL A 925 2.89 -17.01 25.35
C VAL A 925 3.96 -15.95 25.62
N GLY A 926 4.32 -15.18 24.59
CA GLY A 926 5.31 -14.09 24.63
C GLY A 926 6.73 -14.47 24.19
N TRP A 927 7.09 -13.98 23.00
CA TRP A 927 8.42 -13.57 22.51
C TRP A 927 9.58 -14.59 22.61
N ASP A 928 9.96 -15.20 21.48
CA ASP A 928 10.88 -16.34 21.36
C ASP A 928 12.39 -16.05 21.62
N TRP A 929 12.76 -14.91 22.21
CA TRP A 929 14.16 -14.49 22.33
C TRP A 929 14.47 -13.69 23.63
N ASP A 930 15.69 -13.83 24.16
CA ASP A 930 16.12 -13.38 25.51
C ASP A 930 17.30 -12.38 25.37
N PRO A 931 17.05 -11.10 25.04
CA PRO A 931 18.09 -10.10 24.84
C PRO A 931 18.75 -9.69 26.16
N ASP A 932 20.09 -9.62 26.16
CA ASP A 932 20.88 -9.21 27.32
C ASP A 932 20.81 -7.69 27.52
N ASN A 933 20.90 -7.25 28.78
CA ASN A 933 21.35 -5.90 29.05
C ASN A 933 22.88 -5.84 28.95
N LEU A 934 23.41 -5.21 27.90
CA LEU A 934 24.85 -5.16 27.60
C LEU A 934 25.38 -3.74 27.72
N ASN A 935 26.42 -3.56 28.53
CA ASN A 935 27.04 -2.27 28.83
C ASN A 935 26.06 -1.17 29.32
N PRO A 936 25.07 -1.47 30.19
CA PRO A 936 24.22 -0.40 30.73
C PRO A 936 25.04 0.54 31.62
N VAL A 937 24.79 1.85 31.49
CA VAL A 937 25.47 2.89 32.29
C VAL A 937 24.46 3.75 33.03
N PHE A 938 24.65 4.01 34.33
CA PHE A 938 23.90 5.09 34.99
C PHE A 938 24.73 5.84 36.03
N MET A 939 24.75 7.17 35.92
CA MET A 939 25.56 8.05 36.77
C MET A 939 24.85 9.37 37.06
N ASN A 940 25.24 10.04 38.15
CA ASN A 940 24.73 11.35 38.55
C ASN A 940 23.21 11.39 38.80
N ASN A 941 22.54 10.26 38.99
CA ASN A 941 21.11 10.24 39.24
C ASN A 941 20.85 10.45 40.74
N ILE A 942 19.74 11.10 41.09
CA ILE A 942 19.20 11.13 42.45
C ILE A 942 18.03 10.14 42.51
N ILE A 943 18.17 9.10 43.33
CA ILE A 943 17.16 8.07 43.53
C ILE A 943 16.76 8.08 44.99
N MET A 944 15.50 8.38 45.29
CA MET A 944 15.05 8.49 46.66
C MET A 944 13.64 7.95 46.91
N ASN A 945 13.38 7.62 48.17
CA ASN A 945 12.09 7.17 48.66
C ASN A 945 11.55 5.91 47.96
N THR A 946 12.40 5.06 47.37
CA THR A 946 11.90 3.84 46.72
C THR A 946 11.34 2.88 47.74
N THR A 947 10.18 2.26 47.47
CA THR A 947 9.51 1.38 48.44
C THR A 947 10.08 -0.04 48.48
N ASP A 948 10.89 -0.47 47.51
CA ASP A 948 11.52 -1.81 47.44
C ASP A 948 13.04 -1.73 47.20
N LYS A 949 13.49 -1.35 46.00
CA LYS A 949 14.91 -1.34 45.61
C LYS A 949 15.31 -0.04 44.92
N ALA A 950 16.39 0.59 45.36
CA ALA A 950 16.99 1.70 44.61
C ALA A 950 17.47 1.25 43.21
N VAL A 951 18.05 0.04 43.13
CA VAL A 951 18.45 -0.62 41.88
C VAL A 951 18.09 -2.10 41.99
N ILE A 952 17.45 -2.64 40.96
CA ILE A 952 17.12 -4.07 40.88
C ILE A 952 17.57 -4.66 39.54
N ALA A 953 18.21 -5.82 39.60
CA ALA A 953 18.43 -6.68 38.45
C ALA A 953 17.48 -7.88 38.54
N ALA A 954 16.59 -8.02 37.56
CA ALA A 954 15.55 -9.03 37.49
C ALA A 954 15.55 -9.76 36.13
N GLY A 955 14.72 -10.79 36.00
CA GLY A 955 14.63 -11.59 34.78
C GLY A 955 15.56 -12.81 34.79
N THR A 956 15.82 -13.37 33.62
CA THR A 956 16.57 -14.63 33.49
C THR A 956 18.07 -14.48 33.46
N LYS A 957 18.57 -13.26 33.22
CA LYS A 957 19.99 -12.98 33.05
C LYS A 957 20.39 -11.70 33.77
N GLN A 958 21.62 -11.70 34.28
CA GLN A 958 22.25 -10.53 34.89
C GLN A 958 22.80 -9.60 33.80
N PRO A 959 22.84 -8.28 34.05
CA PRO A 959 23.43 -7.34 33.11
C PRO A 959 24.93 -7.61 32.93
N VAL A 960 25.42 -7.43 31.71
CA VAL A 960 26.81 -7.64 31.32
C VAL A 960 27.52 -6.29 31.26
N ASN A 961 28.70 -6.18 31.89
CA ASN A 961 29.50 -4.94 31.95
C ASN A 961 28.72 -3.72 32.47
N LEU A 962 27.84 -3.92 33.46
CA LEU A 962 27.12 -2.84 34.11
C LEU A 962 28.10 -1.82 34.71
N VAL A 963 27.90 -0.54 34.40
CA VAL A 963 28.63 0.57 35.00
C VAL A 963 27.66 1.46 35.76
N HIS A 964 27.84 1.54 37.06
CA HIS A 964 27.12 2.50 37.88
C HIS A 964 28.04 3.08 38.95
N ASP A 965 28.05 4.41 39.05
CA ASP A 965 28.84 5.17 40.01
C ASP A 965 28.35 6.62 40.02
N TYR A 966 28.73 7.40 41.03
CA TYR A 966 28.32 8.81 41.17
C TYR A 966 26.80 9.03 41.25
N ASN A 967 26.02 8.12 41.82
CA ASN A 967 24.60 8.34 42.06
C ASN A 967 24.34 8.71 43.54
N LEU A 968 23.27 9.45 43.78
CA LEU A 968 22.78 9.77 45.12
C LEU A 968 21.60 8.87 45.47
N TYR A 969 21.64 8.27 46.66
CA TYR A 969 20.59 7.43 47.20
C TYR A 969 20.12 7.93 48.56
N TYR A 970 18.83 8.25 48.67
CA TYR A 970 18.27 8.72 49.94
C TYR A 970 16.95 8.04 50.31
N ASN A 971 16.85 7.59 51.56
CA ASN A 971 15.62 7.01 52.13
C ASN A 971 14.99 5.88 51.27
N ASN A 972 15.83 5.06 50.64
CA ASN A 972 15.39 3.90 49.86
C ASN A 972 15.29 2.66 50.76
N THR A 973 14.25 1.82 50.58
CA THR A 973 14.09 0.55 51.33
C THR A 973 15.32 -0.37 51.22
N SER A 974 16.01 -0.34 50.09
CA SER A 974 17.24 -1.09 49.87
C SER A 974 18.16 -0.34 48.91
N LEU A 975 19.43 -0.22 49.29
CA LEU A 975 20.50 0.34 48.47
C LEU A 975 20.97 -0.67 47.40
N PRO A 976 21.65 -0.22 46.33
CA PRO A 976 22.29 -1.12 45.36
C PRO A 976 23.27 -2.11 46.03
N ALA A 977 23.41 -3.29 45.40
CA ALA A 977 24.33 -4.32 45.87
C ALA A 977 25.78 -3.92 45.60
N GLY A 978 26.57 -3.75 46.67
CA GLY A 978 27.89 -3.11 46.59
C GLY A 978 27.72 -1.60 46.56
N GLN A 979 28.22 -0.90 47.57
CA GLN A 979 28.20 0.57 47.56
C GLN A 979 29.04 1.08 46.40
N GLU A 980 28.55 2.12 45.74
CA GLU A 980 29.28 2.83 44.71
C GLU A 980 30.49 3.53 45.33
N LEU A 981 31.61 3.54 44.62
CA LEU A 981 32.84 4.13 45.12
C LEU A 981 32.69 5.64 45.37
N ASN A 982 31.98 6.31 44.47
CA ASN A 982 31.73 7.75 44.49
C ASN A 982 30.24 8.07 44.72
N GLY A 983 29.46 7.10 45.21
CA GLY A 983 28.04 7.30 45.51
C GLY A 983 27.82 8.16 46.75
N VAL A 984 26.72 8.92 46.75
CA VAL A 984 26.28 9.74 47.89
C VAL A 984 25.09 9.08 48.56
N TYR A 985 25.10 8.97 49.89
CA TYR A 985 24.07 8.28 50.68
C TYR A 985 23.47 9.22 51.74
N ALA A 986 22.96 10.37 51.30
CA ALA A 986 22.48 11.45 52.14
C ALA A 986 21.29 12.17 51.48
N ASP A 987 20.56 12.98 52.23
CA ASP A 987 19.46 13.81 51.71
C ASP A 987 20.01 14.73 50.59
N PRO A 988 19.37 14.81 49.41
CA PRO A 988 19.78 15.77 48.38
C PRO A 988 19.55 17.24 48.79
N ASP A 989 18.81 17.51 49.87
CA ASP A 989 18.49 18.88 50.34
C ASP A 989 17.84 19.72 49.22
N PHE A 990 16.72 19.22 48.68
CA PHE A 990 15.94 19.97 47.70
C PHE A 990 15.26 21.20 48.32
N SER A 991 15.22 22.31 47.59
CA SER A 991 14.65 23.59 48.04
C SER A 991 13.19 23.51 48.48
N ASP A 992 12.33 22.89 47.66
CA ASP A 992 10.94 22.65 48.04
C ASP A 992 10.39 21.41 47.32
N LEU A 993 10.61 20.25 47.94
CA LEU A 993 10.14 18.97 47.42
C LEU A 993 8.61 18.90 47.28
N ALA A 994 7.85 19.59 48.14
CA ALA A 994 6.39 19.51 48.15
C ALA A 994 5.77 20.27 46.98
N GLU A 995 6.39 21.36 46.57
CA GLU A 995 5.98 22.17 45.41
C GLU A 995 6.68 21.74 44.10
N GLY A 996 7.45 20.65 44.12
CA GLY A 996 8.16 20.16 42.93
C GLY A 996 9.39 20.99 42.53
N ASN A 997 9.93 21.79 43.45
CA ASN A 997 11.19 22.50 43.25
C ASN A 997 12.38 21.62 43.68
N TRP A 998 12.98 20.92 42.71
CA TRP A 998 14.11 20.00 42.94
C TRP A 998 15.49 20.64 42.83
N HIS A 999 15.59 21.97 42.92
CA HIS A 999 16.89 22.63 43.03
C HIS A 999 17.58 22.27 44.35
N LEU A 1000 18.92 22.25 44.32
CA LEU A 1000 19.74 21.89 45.48
C LEU A 1000 19.98 23.14 46.36
N GLU A 1001 19.71 23.01 47.66
CA GLU A 1001 20.03 24.04 48.65
C GLU A 1001 21.54 24.17 48.89
N ALA A 1002 21.94 25.34 49.39
CA ALA A 1002 23.33 25.59 49.75
C ALA A 1002 23.80 24.59 50.83
N GLY A 1003 24.83 23.81 50.51
CA GLY A 1003 25.39 22.78 51.39
C GLY A 1003 24.90 21.36 51.09
N SER A 1004 24.02 21.18 50.11
CA SER A 1004 23.60 19.87 49.63
C SER A 1004 24.80 18.97 49.31
N PRO A 1005 24.78 17.68 49.71
CA PRO A 1005 25.85 16.73 49.43
C PRO A 1005 25.91 16.33 47.95
N ALA A 1006 24.91 16.68 47.14
CA ALA A 1006 24.92 16.48 45.69
C ALA A 1006 25.79 17.50 44.94
N ILE A 1007 26.09 18.66 45.56
CA ILE A 1007 26.84 19.75 44.94
C ILE A 1007 28.31 19.35 44.76
N GLY A 1008 28.80 19.42 43.52
CA GLY A 1008 30.14 19.09 43.09
C GLY A 1008 30.51 17.61 43.19
N ALA A 1009 29.55 16.75 43.51
CA ALA A 1009 29.75 15.32 43.72
C ALA A 1009 29.54 14.49 42.45
N GLY A 1010 29.01 15.08 41.37
CA GLY A 1010 28.77 14.41 40.10
C GLY A 1010 30.02 14.29 39.23
N LYS A 1011 30.00 13.32 38.32
CA LYS A 1011 31.01 13.13 37.27
C LYS A 1011 30.69 14.00 36.06
N ALA A 1012 31.68 14.72 35.55
CA ALA A 1012 31.54 15.44 34.28
C ALA A 1012 31.45 14.45 33.10
N ILE A 1013 30.34 14.47 32.37
CA ILE A 1013 30.08 13.61 31.21
C ILE A 1013 29.53 14.51 30.09
N PRO A 1014 30.36 15.28 29.38
CA PRO A 1014 29.87 16.37 28.53
C PRO A 1014 29.10 15.88 27.30
N GLU A 1015 29.35 14.66 26.85
CA GLU A 1015 28.75 14.13 25.63
C GLU A 1015 28.38 12.64 25.75
N PHE A 1016 27.41 12.24 24.94
CA PHE A 1016 27.09 10.84 24.64
C PHE A 1016 27.32 10.57 23.15
N VAL A 1017 27.98 9.46 22.81
CA VAL A 1017 28.36 9.18 21.42
C VAL A 1017 27.37 8.22 20.77
N LEU A 1018 26.79 8.64 19.65
CA LEU A 1018 25.89 7.86 18.81
C LEU A 1018 26.64 6.75 18.06
N MET A 1019 25.90 5.78 17.49
CA MET A 1019 26.53 4.64 16.79
C MET A 1019 27.37 5.05 15.59
N ASP A 1020 27.04 6.17 14.95
CA ASP A 1020 27.78 6.73 13.82
C ASP A 1020 28.99 7.60 14.24
N GLY A 1021 29.20 7.77 15.54
CA GLY A 1021 30.26 8.59 16.11
C GLY A 1021 29.88 10.05 16.36
N GLN A 1022 28.66 10.47 16.04
CA GLN A 1022 28.18 11.81 16.38
C GLN A 1022 28.06 11.97 17.90
N SER A 1023 28.45 13.12 18.43
CA SER A 1023 28.36 13.42 19.87
C SER A 1023 27.12 14.26 20.17
N ILE A 1024 26.31 13.82 21.13
CA ILE A 1024 25.19 14.54 21.72
C ILE A 1024 25.70 15.31 22.94
N ASP A 1025 25.46 16.61 22.97
CA ASP A 1025 25.77 17.45 24.13
C ASP A 1025 24.75 17.21 25.25
N ILE A 1026 25.22 16.69 26.38
CA ILE A 1026 24.42 16.45 27.59
C ILE A 1026 24.90 17.32 28.77
N SER A 1027 25.65 18.38 28.48
CA SER A 1027 26.29 19.25 29.48
C SER A 1027 25.40 20.37 30.02
N SER A 1028 24.20 20.53 29.47
CA SER A 1028 23.19 21.47 29.99
C SER A 1028 22.35 20.81 31.07
N ASP A 1029 22.03 21.56 32.11
CA ASP A 1029 21.08 21.15 33.14
C ASP A 1029 19.62 21.37 32.69
N TYR A 1030 18.67 21.07 33.57
CA TYR A 1030 17.23 21.15 33.29
C TYR A 1030 16.74 22.58 32.97
N ASP A 1031 17.42 23.60 33.51
CA ASP A 1031 17.15 25.03 33.25
C ASP A 1031 17.87 25.57 32.00
N GLY A 1032 18.67 24.73 31.33
CA GLY A 1032 19.48 25.12 30.19
C GLY A 1032 20.81 25.81 30.57
N ASN A 1033 21.23 25.75 31.83
CA ASN A 1033 22.53 26.23 32.26
C ASN A 1033 23.63 25.21 31.95
N SER A 1034 24.77 25.67 31.44
CA SER A 1034 25.95 24.81 31.30
C SER A 1034 26.49 24.39 32.67
N ARG A 1035 26.64 23.07 32.89
CA ARG A 1035 27.20 22.47 34.12
C ARG A 1035 28.68 22.78 34.32
N GLY A 1036 29.42 23.13 33.26
CA GLY A 1036 30.86 23.40 33.34
C GLY A 1036 31.68 22.15 33.66
N ASN A 1037 32.79 22.30 34.40
CA ASN A 1037 33.76 21.22 34.67
C ASN A 1037 33.50 20.45 35.97
N VAL A 1038 32.63 20.96 36.83
CA VAL A 1038 32.29 20.35 38.13
C VAL A 1038 30.78 20.17 38.13
N TRP A 1039 30.33 18.92 38.19
CA TRP A 1039 28.93 18.58 38.02
C TRP A 1039 28.30 18.30 39.37
N ASP A 1040 27.06 18.74 39.53
CA ASP A 1040 26.19 18.32 40.62
C ASP A 1040 25.43 17.05 40.20
N MET A 1041 25.09 16.21 41.17
CA MET A 1041 24.17 15.09 40.91
C MET A 1041 22.74 15.60 40.74
N GLY A 1042 21.96 14.92 39.90
CA GLY A 1042 20.58 15.31 39.57
C GLY A 1042 20.50 16.29 38.41
N ILE A 1043 19.33 16.91 38.27
CA ILE A 1043 18.94 17.57 37.01
C ILE A 1043 19.40 19.03 36.93
N TYR A 1044 19.80 19.66 38.05
CA TYR A 1044 20.15 21.08 38.13
C TYR A 1044 21.64 21.30 38.43
N LYS A 1045 22.14 22.46 38.00
CA LYS A 1045 23.35 23.07 38.54
C LYS A 1045 23.00 23.93 39.75
N SER A 1046 23.86 23.93 40.75
CA SER A 1046 23.75 24.76 41.94
C SER A 1046 24.10 26.22 41.66
N GLY A 1047 23.45 27.11 42.41
CA GLY A 1047 23.73 28.56 42.40
C GLY A 1047 23.28 29.31 41.14
N THR A 1048 22.42 28.72 40.31
CA THR A 1048 21.83 29.34 39.11
C THR A 1048 20.40 29.85 39.29
N HIS A 1049 19.81 29.62 40.47
CA HIS A 1049 18.43 29.96 40.80
C HIS A 1049 18.24 31.41 41.29
#